data_AF-A0A925ME85-F1
#
_entry.id   AF-A0A925ME85-F1
#
_cell.length_a   1.000
_cell.length_b   1.000
_cell.length_c   1.000
_cell.angle_alpha   90.00
_cell.angle_beta   90.00
_cell.angle_gamma   90.00
#
_symmetry.space_group_name_H-M   'P 1'
#
loop_
_entity.id
_entity.type
_entity.pdbx_description
1 polymer ?
#
loop_
_entity_poly.entity_id
_entity_poly.type
_entity_poly.pdbx_seq_one_letter_code
_entity_poly.pdbx_strand_id
1 'polypeptide(L)'
;MFNQRMKRLKTHLLALPCFAAAALGGCTTDAQEASISTIGQSLSVSMSADSQYMAKKLTTKTGESSTIGIDLADPAQYRFVMNRLAAAGKNVENSPYLFERISANKAKAMQRASLAGGAATNVVQPTGWCANLILLGSEKRVSSTIKFEATRPNVSCSGGAAYVYVDVTTYNANRSGTENILVESAAGEDYTGGTNFTAVAITPVLPAQLGRINKTDSLLIAYDDLGNEQMTFSAVTSGILPLPGSIQLQHPTLHPQVSNGGVVQMCQLRGTDNECDYRVGNRVGAAFASFGTPVNGIAGVGSVGPWTPDPSAMFTLPTAFNSSHVYLPTVGVLDVGQSDAGNCAIKSIASAKFNLVKTITGGACVTASSFASSIITTIAPRKATFSTVSDFTNNGGTGSPATTDCSLSKIVNEQVKPSIVVTANVNCGELNPDGSPLLFPRTITLTPDGGSPTPFFVKFLNSCFAEGTTIRRAGGSTVAVEKLAVGDKVISDAKGTVLTVTGVSNGIEEEPLVDIRDSKDHQLRLTSKHPVVKASGQVVFASSIQTGDEVMTDRGVASIVSVARVPYAGKVYNLKLGNKAELAKVGKNGTTMFAGGFLVGDSAMQQEFSTPKSPVAQLSTPWQRDYQNAVAGKPAMARVLR
;
A
#
# COMPACT_ATOMS: atom_id res chain seq x y z
N MET A 1 -42.11 12.34 -44.44
CA MET A 1 -43.48 12.92 -44.39
C MET A 1 -44.38 12.02 -43.55
N PHE A 2 -45.50 12.55 -43.05
CA PHE A 2 -46.83 11.92 -42.79
C PHE A 2 -46.97 10.38 -42.73
N ASN A 3 -47.80 9.79 -41.83
CA ASN A 3 -48.49 10.29 -40.64
C ASN A 3 -49.06 9.14 -39.77
N GLN A 4 -49.53 9.50 -38.57
CA GLN A 4 -50.45 8.79 -37.67
C GLN A 4 -51.58 7.95 -38.33
N ARG A 5 -52.11 6.95 -37.61
CA ARG A 5 -53.45 7.09 -36.95
C ARG A 5 -53.85 6.00 -35.94
N MET A 6 -54.62 6.43 -34.94
CA MET A 6 -55.29 5.61 -33.92
C MET A 6 -56.76 5.30 -34.29
N LYS A 7 -57.28 4.17 -33.80
CA LYS A 7 -58.66 3.99 -33.27
C LYS A 7 -58.54 3.04 -32.06
N ARG A 8 -58.92 3.38 -30.82
CA ARG A 8 -60.21 3.79 -30.20
C ARG A 8 -61.31 2.71 -30.22
N LEU A 9 -61.78 2.34 -29.01
CA LEU A 9 -63.14 1.84 -28.75
C LEU A 9 -63.68 2.33 -27.37
N LYS A 10 -65.02 2.40 -27.24
CA LYS A 10 -65.89 2.81 -26.08
C LYS A 10 -67.30 2.22 -26.31
N THR A 11 -68.25 2.12 -25.36
CA THR A 11 -68.27 2.33 -23.89
C THR A 11 -68.94 1.07 -23.25
N HIS A 12 -69.63 0.95 -22.10
CA HIS A 12 -70.25 1.80 -21.03
C HIS A 12 -69.87 1.20 -19.65
N LEU A 13 -69.81 1.90 -18.51
CA LEU A 13 -70.65 2.93 -17.86
C LEU A 13 -71.91 2.36 -17.17
N LEU A 14 -71.85 2.24 -15.84
CA LEU A 14 -73.00 2.19 -14.93
C LEU A 14 -72.55 2.72 -13.55
N ALA A 15 -73.39 3.52 -12.90
CA ALA A 15 -73.15 4.10 -11.57
C ALA A 15 -74.47 4.56 -10.94
N LEU A 16 -74.61 4.44 -9.62
CA LEU A 16 -75.37 5.34 -8.73
C LEU A 16 -74.92 5.05 -7.25
N PRO A 17 -75.16 5.95 -6.27
CA PRO A 17 -74.44 5.95 -4.98
C PRO A 17 -75.34 5.78 -3.73
N CYS A 18 -74.75 5.79 -2.51
CA CYS A 18 -74.81 6.94 -1.55
C CYS A 18 -74.41 6.57 -0.09
N PHE A 19 -74.24 7.60 0.76
CA PHE A 19 -74.17 7.64 2.23
C PHE A 19 -73.02 6.96 3.03
N ALA A 20 -71.97 7.76 3.24
CA ALA A 20 -71.42 8.18 4.54
C ALA A 20 -71.48 7.28 5.80
N ALA A 21 -70.30 7.05 6.40
CA ALA A 21 -70.02 7.19 7.84
C ALA A 21 -68.51 7.43 8.06
N ALA A 22 -68.10 7.92 9.23
CA ALA A 22 -66.69 8.22 9.55
C ALA A 22 -66.08 7.21 10.54
N ALA A 23 -64.79 6.91 10.36
CA ALA A 23 -63.96 6.28 11.38
C ALA A 23 -62.51 6.81 11.28
N LEU A 24 -61.94 7.24 12.40
CA LEU A 24 -60.53 7.60 12.50
C LEU A 24 -59.72 6.36 12.90
N GLY A 25 -58.68 6.05 12.14
CA GLY A 25 -57.75 4.94 12.43
C GLY A 25 -56.49 5.11 11.60
N GLY A 26 -55.36 5.39 12.26
CA GLY A 26 -54.09 5.62 11.57
C GLY A 26 -53.38 4.30 11.24
N CYS A 27 -52.97 4.12 9.99
CA CYS A 27 -52.02 3.07 9.63
C CYS A 27 -50.60 3.54 9.90
N THR A 28 -50.07 3.27 11.10
CA THR A 28 -48.62 3.21 11.29
C THR A 28 -48.08 2.03 10.51
N THR A 29 -47.12 2.26 9.62
CA THR A 29 -46.34 1.17 9.01
C THR A 29 -45.31 0.71 10.03
N ASP A 30 -45.63 -0.36 10.77
CA ASP A 30 -44.69 -0.92 11.74
C ASP A 30 -43.40 -1.36 11.02
N ALA A 31 -42.28 -0.78 11.46
CA ALA A 31 -40.97 -1.22 11.03
C ALA A 31 -40.70 -2.58 11.68
N GLN A 32 -40.76 -3.65 10.89
CA GLN A 32 -40.55 -5.01 11.36
C GLN A 32 -39.11 -5.18 11.84
N GLU A 33 -38.87 -5.03 13.14
CA GLU A 33 -37.56 -5.23 13.76
C GLU A 33 -37.05 -6.64 13.50
N ALA A 34 -35.84 -6.75 12.95
CA ALA A 34 -35.19 -8.03 12.74
C ALA A 34 -34.75 -8.61 14.09
N SER A 35 -35.36 -9.70 14.52
CA SER A 35 -35.05 -10.34 15.81
C SER A 35 -33.65 -10.96 15.80
N ILE A 36 -32.64 -10.20 16.23
CA ILE A 36 -31.26 -10.67 16.42
C ILE A 36 -31.27 -11.81 17.45
N SER A 37 -30.58 -12.93 17.17
CA SER A 37 -30.50 -14.05 18.10
C SER A 37 -29.75 -13.67 19.38
N THR A 38 -30.17 -14.23 20.52
CA THR A 38 -29.58 -13.95 21.84
C THR A 38 -28.06 -14.23 21.88
N ILE A 39 -27.59 -15.21 21.10
CA ILE A 39 -26.17 -15.51 20.93
C ILE A 39 -25.45 -14.33 20.25
N GLY A 40 -25.97 -13.85 19.11
CA GLY A 40 -25.42 -12.70 18.40
C GLY A 40 -25.41 -11.42 19.24
N GLN A 41 -26.49 -11.16 20.00
CA GLN A 41 -26.54 -10.06 20.97
C GLN A 41 -25.44 -10.20 22.03
N SER A 42 -25.31 -11.36 22.67
CA SER A 42 -24.31 -11.58 23.73
C SER A 42 -22.87 -11.40 23.25
N LEU A 43 -22.57 -11.83 22.01
CA LEU A 43 -21.26 -11.68 21.38
C LEU A 43 -20.98 -10.21 20.99
N SER A 44 -22.00 -9.47 20.53
CA SER A 44 -21.85 -8.04 20.22
C SER A 44 -21.50 -7.20 21.45
N VAL A 45 -22.03 -7.56 22.62
CA VAL A 45 -21.73 -6.92 23.91
C VAL A 45 -20.31 -7.25 24.37
N SER A 46 -19.89 -8.52 24.29
CA SER A 46 -18.53 -8.91 24.69
C SER A 46 -17.47 -8.29 23.77
N MET A 47 -17.67 -8.29 22.45
CA MET A 47 -16.81 -7.59 21.49
C MET A 47 -16.71 -6.09 21.79
N SER A 48 -17.80 -5.44 22.20
CA SER A 48 -17.83 -4.02 22.52
C SER A 48 -17.01 -3.70 23.77
N ALA A 49 -17.13 -4.50 24.83
CA ALA A 49 -16.35 -4.37 26.07
C ALA A 49 -14.87 -4.72 25.85
N ASP A 50 -14.56 -5.76 25.09
CA ASP A 50 -13.19 -6.14 24.74
C ASP A 50 -12.50 -5.05 23.91
N SER A 51 -13.21 -4.45 22.94
CA SER A 51 -12.73 -3.27 22.18
C SER A 51 -12.43 -2.05 23.07
N GLN A 52 -13.18 -1.84 24.16
CA GLN A 52 -12.86 -0.79 25.13
C GLN A 52 -11.58 -1.11 25.93
N TYR A 53 -11.41 -2.36 26.35
CA TYR A 53 -10.20 -2.82 27.03
C TYR A 53 -8.95 -2.68 26.15
N MET A 54 -9.03 -3.14 24.90
CA MET A 54 -7.91 -3.03 23.94
C MET A 54 -7.56 -1.57 23.62
N ALA A 55 -8.56 -0.70 23.44
CA ALA A 55 -8.32 0.74 23.24
C ALA A 55 -7.65 1.40 24.45
N LYS A 56 -8.03 1.03 25.69
CA LYS A 56 -7.34 1.51 26.90
C LYS A 56 -5.90 1.02 26.99
N LYS A 57 -5.63 -0.23 26.64
CA LYS A 57 -4.26 -0.79 26.58
C LYS A 57 -3.40 -0.08 25.53
N LEU A 58 -3.99 0.28 24.38
CA LEU A 58 -3.34 1.06 23.33
C LEU A 58 -2.93 2.46 23.83
N THR A 59 -3.89 3.25 24.35
CA THR A 59 -3.62 4.63 24.81
C THR A 59 -2.60 4.69 25.93
N THR A 60 -2.64 3.75 26.88
CA THR A 60 -1.70 3.74 28.02
C THR A 60 -0.28 3.32 27.64
N LYS A 61 -0.08 2.60 26.52
CA LYS A 61 1.23 2.02 26.16
C LYS A 61 1.99 2.72 25.03
N THR A 62 1.34 3.55 24.20
CA THR A 62 1.93 3.96 22.91
C THR A 62 2.10 5.46 22.69
N GLY A 63 1.31 6.33 23.32
CA GLY A 63 1.29 7.78 23.07
C GLY A 63 0.71 8.17 21.71
N GLU A 64 1.34 7.71 20.61
CA GLU A 64 1.01 8.08 19.21
C GLU A 64 0.89 6.90 18.22
N SER A 65 1.20 5.67 18.64
CA SER A 65 1.01 4.50 17.76
C SER A 65 -0.45 4.05 17.78
N SER A 66 -1.00 3.73 16.61
CA SER A 66 -2.35 3.20 16.42
C SER A 66 -2.46 1.68 16.66
N THR A 67 -1.35 1.01 16.98
CA THR A 67 -1.24 -0.46 17.01
C THR A 67 -0.43 -0.95 18.21
N ILE A 68 -0.87 -2.06 18.82
CA ILE A 68 -0.13 -2.84 19.84
C ILE A 68 -0.09 -4.32 19.47
N GLY A 69 0.96 -5.02 19.91
CA GLY A 69 0.99 -6.48 19.90
C GLY A 69 0.09 -7.05 21.00
N ILE A 70 -0.46 -8.25 20.75
CA ILE A 70 -1.41 -8.90 21.64
C ILE A 70 -0.68 -9.87 22.59
N ASP A 71 -0.95 -9.74 23.88
CA ASP A 71 -0.46 -10.66 24.91
C ASP A 71 -1.50 -11.73 25.24
N LEU A 72 -1.29 -12.95 24.78
CA LEU A 72 -2.17 -14.08 25.05
C LEU A 72 -2.11 -14.59 26.51
N ALA A 73 -1.19 -14.08 27.33
CA ALA A 73 -1.20 -14.32 28.78
C ALA A 73 -2.23 -13.43 29.52
N ASP A 74 -2.62 -12.29 28.94
CA ASP A 74 -3.67 -11.41 29.47
C ASP A 74 -5.06 -12.02 29.14
N PRO A 75 -5.85 -12.47 30.13
CA PRO A 75 -7.09 -13.21 29.87
C PRO A 75 -8.12 -12.42 29.05
N ALA A 76 -8.14 -11.09 29.16
CA ALA A 76 -9.04 -10.24 28.39
C ALA A 76 -8.57 -10.04 26.95
N GLN A 77 -7.26 -10.03 26.67
CA GLN A 77 -6.73 -10.00 25.30
C GLN A 77 -6.89 -11.37 24.61
N TYR A 78 -6.71 -12.47 25.34
CA TYR A 78 -7.02 -13.81 24.84
C TYR A 78 -8.52 -13.98 24.54
N ARG A 79 -9.40 -13.47 25.43
CA ARG A 79 -10.86 -13.45 25.20
C ARG A 79 -11.21 -12.60 23.98
N PHE A 80 -10.61 -11.42 23.81
CA PHE A 80 -10.78 -10.60 22.62
C PHE A 80 -10.50 -11.40 21.34
N VAL A 81 -9.32 -12.03 21.24
CA VAL A 81 -8.94 -12.85 20.06
C VAL A 81 -9.98 -13.94 19.78
N MET A 82 -10.41 -14.69 20.81
CA MET A 82 -11.37 -15.77 20.62
C MET A 82 -12.79 -15.28 20.30
N ASN A 83 -13.23 -14.15 20.86
CA ASN A 83 -14.51 -13.54 20.52
C ASN A 83 -14.52 -13.02 19.07
N ARG A 84 -13.40 -12.46 18.58
CA ARG A 84 -13.26 -12.03 17.18
C ARG A 84 -13.31 -13.21 16.21
N LEU A 85 -12.56 -14.28 16.49
CA LEU A 85 -12.59 -15.50 15.69
C LEU A 85 -13.99 -16.14 15.69
N ALA A 86 -14.65 -16.25 16.84
CA ALA A 86 -16.03 -16.75 16.92
C ALA A 86 -17.01 -15.89 16.11
N ALA A 87 -16.87 -14.56 16.14
CA ALA A 87 -17.68 -13.64 15.31
C ALA A 87 -17.42 -13.79 13.80
N ALA A 88 -16.21 -14.20 13.42
CA ALA A 88 -15.84 -14.58 12.06
C ALA A 88 -16.27 -16.03 11.68
N GLY A 89 -16.96 -16.75 12.58
CA GLY A 89 -17.35 -18.15 12.38
C GLY A 89 -16.20 -19.15 12.46
N LYS A 90 -15.05 -18.78 13.02
CA LYS A 90 -13.85 -19.62 13.14
C LYS A 90 -13.89 -20.49 14.39
N ASN A 91 -13.60 -21.77 14.24
CA ASN A 91 -13.53 -22.75 15.31
C ASN A 91 -12.44 -23.81 15.07
N VAL A 92 -12.27 -24.74 16.02
CA VAL A 92 -11.23 -25.77 15.96
C VAL A 92 -11.50 -26.77 14.83
N GLU A 93 -12.76 -26.93 14.45
CA GLU A 93 -13.19 -27.86 13.40
C GLU A 93 -12.87 -27.32 11.99
N ASN A 94 -13.10 -26.03 11.75
CA ASN A 94 -12.90 -25.39 10.45
C ASN A 94 -11.56 -24.67 10.28
N SER A 95 -10.79 -24.45 11.35
CA SER A 95 -9.40 -23.96 11.28
C SER A 95 -8.53 -24.58 12.37
N PRO A 96 -8.36 -25.92 12.38
CA PRO A 96 -7.63 -26.63 13.42
C PRO A 96 -6.18 -26.17 13.59
N TYR A 97 -5.45 -25.86 12.50
CA TYR A 97 -4.06 -25.43 12.61
C TYR A 97 -3.94 -23.99 13.14
N LEU A 98 -4.87 -23.09 12.78
CA LEU A 98 -4.97 -21.77 13.41
C LEU A 98 -5.11 -21.89 14.94
N PHE A 99 -6.05 -22.70 15.42
CA PHE A 99 -6.30 -22.85 16.86
C PHE A 99 -5.16 -23.58 17.58
N GLU A 100 -4.47 -24.51 16.92
CA GLU A 100 -3.22 -25.11 17.39
C GLU A 100 -2.13 -24.04 17.60
N ARG A 101 -1.86 -23.21 16.59
CA ARG A 101 -0.87 -22.13 16.66
C ARG A 101 -1.20 -21.06 17.70
N ILE A 102 -2.48 -20.69 17.87
CA ILE A 102 -2.91 -19.76 18.93
C ILE A 102 -2.68 -20.39 20.31
N SER A 103 -2.98 -21.68 20.48
CA SER A 103 -2.82 -22.40 21.74
C SER A 103 -1.34 -22.54 22.13
N ALA A 104 -0.47 -22.88 21.18
CA ALA A 104 0.97 -22.89 21.37
C ALA A 104 1.49 -21.49 21.77
N ASN A 105 0.98 -20.43 21.15
CA ASN A 105 1.42 -19.06 21.43
C ASN A 105 0.91 -18.54 22.79
N LYS A 106 -0.26 -19.00 23.24
CA LYS A 106 -0.71 -18.81 24.62
C LYS A 106 0.25 -19.49 25.61
N ALA A 107 0.64 -20.74 25.36
CA ALA A 107 1.58 -21.45 26.23
C ALA A 107 2.94 -20.72 26.32
N LYS A 108 3.51 -20.30 25.18
CA LYS A 108 4.71 -19.42 25.14
C LYS A 108 4.53 -18.15 25.97
N ALA A 109 3.38 -17.47 25.82
CA ALA A 109 3.11 -16.22 26.55
C ALA A 109 3.00 -16.45 28.07
N MET A 110 2.26 -17.47 28.50
CA MET A 110 2.12 -17.83 29.91
C MET A 110 3.46 -18.24 30.54
N GLN A 111 4.32 -18.98 29.81
CA GLN A 111 5.67 -19.33 30.27
C GLN A 111 6.56 -18.08 30.46
N ARG A 112 6.49 -17.10 29.54
CA ARG A 112 7.20 -15.82 29.70
C ARG A 112 6.67 -15.03 30.90
N ALA A 113 5.36 -15.03 31.15
CA ALA A 113 4.75 -14.35 32.28
C ALA A 113 5.11 -14.99 33.63
N SER A 114 5.20 -16.33 33.72
CA SER A 114 5.64 -17.02 34.94
C SER A 114 7.13 -16.78 35.23
N LEU A 115 7.99 -16.77 34.20
CA LEU A 115 9.41 -16.44 34.33
C LEU A 115 9.62 -14.96 34.74
N ALA A 116 8.72 -14.06 34.35
CA ALA A 116 8.69 -12.67 34.79
C ALA A 116 8.07 -12.45 36.19
N GLY A 117 8.00 -13.49 37.04
CA GLY A 117 7.51 -13.39 38.41
C GLY A 117 6.02 -13.08 38.54
N GLY A 118 5.21 -13.40 37.52
CA GLY A 118 3.77 -13.10 37.48
C GLY A 118 3.43 -11.65 37.12
N ALA A 119 4.43 -10.80 36.86
CA ALA A 119 4.21 -9.44 36.40
C ALA A 119 3.73 -9.43 34.92
N ALA A 120 2.41 -9.42 34.71
CA ALA A 120 1.76 -9.25 33.40
C ALA A 120 1.86 -7.80 32.88
N THR A 121 3.08 -7.26 32.85
CA THR A 121 3.41 -5.85 32.55
C THR A 121 4.09 -5.68 31.19
N ASN A 122 4.89 -6.66 30.78
CA ASN A 122 5.69 -6.61 29.56
C ASN A 122 4.84 -6.27 28.32
N VAL A 123 5.35 -5.36 27.48
CA VAL A 123 4.69 -5.00 26.22
C VAL A 123 5.08 -6.03 25.18
N VAL A 124 4.10 -6.79 24.68
CA VAL A 124 4.26 -7.46 23.38
C VAL A 124 4.28 -6.35 22.33
N GLN A 125 5.48 -5.96 21.93
CA GLN A 125 5.66 -5.07 20.79
C GLN A 125 5.25 -5.85 19.51
N PRO A 126 4.65 -5.19 18.51
CA PRO A 126 4.51 -5.77 17.18
C PRO A 126 5.88 -6.26 16.66
N THR A 127 5.91 -7.38 15.94
CA THR A 127 7.14 -7.88 15.30
C THR A 127 7.54 -7.06 14.07
N GLY A 128 6.72 -6.08 13.65
CA GLY A 128 6.96 -5.19 12.50
C GLY A 128 6.95 -5.91 11.15
N TRP A 129 6.68 -7.20 11.16
CA TRP A 129 6.68 -8.09 10.01
C TRP A 129 5.49 -7.82 9.11
N CYS A 130 4.31 -7.65 9.69
CA CYS A 130 3.08 -7.34 8.97
C CYS A 130 2.55 -5.95 9.35
N ALA A 131 2.31 -5.11 8.35
CA ALA A 131 1.53 -3.89 8.52
C ALA A 131 0.04 -4.24 8.70
N ASN A 132 -0.66 -3.53 9.58
CA ASN A 132 -2.13 -3.52 9.66
C ASN A 132 -2.64 -2.07 9.65
N LEU A 133 -2.80 -1.50 8.45
CA LEU A 133 -3.24 -0.13 8.26
C LEU A 133 -4.76 -0.09 8.14
N ILE A 134 -5.47 0.38 9.17
CA ILE A 134 -6.90 0.66 9.06
C ILE A 134 -7.09 1.91 8.19
N LEU A 135 -7.73 1.71 7.05
CA LEU A 135 -8.09 2.77 6.12
C LEU A 135 -9.58 3.10 6.32
N LEU A 136 -9.88 4.31 6.79
CA LEU A 136 -11.26 4.78 6.84
C LEU A 136 -11.77 5.02 5.41
N GLY A 137 -12.99 4.56 5.16
CA GLY A 137 -13.68 4.73 3.89
C GLY A 137 -14.04 6.18 3.60
N SER A 138 -14.30 6.51 2.33
CA SER A 138 -14.67 7.88 1.94
C SER A 138 -16.01 8.26 2.60
N GLU A 139 -16.04 9.40 3.28
CA GLU A 139 -17.22 9.92 3.98
C GLU A 139 -18.28 10.44 3.01
N LYS A 140 -19.53 10.01 3.17
CA LYS A 140 -20.70 10.52 2.43
C LYS A 140 -21.88 10.76 3.38
N ARG A 141 -22.46 11.96 3.35
CA ARG A 141 -23.72 12.25 4.06
C ARG A 141 -24.88 11.54 3.35
N VAL A 142 -25.69 10.81 4.11
CA VAL A 142 -26.93 10.17 3.66
C VAL A 142 -28.02 10.59 4.65
N SER A 143 -28.77 11.65 4.31
CA SER A 143 -29.75 12.29 5.20
C SER A 143 -29.11 12.72 6.55
N SER A 144 -29.56 12.15 7.67
CA SER A 144 -29.07 12.35 9.04
C SER A 144 -27.92 11.40 9.44
N THR A 145 -27.36 10.64 8.50
CA THR A 145 -26.28 9.67 8.76
C THR A 145 -25.04 9.95 7.92
N ILE A 146 -23.87 9.51 8.39
CA ILE A 146 -22.61 9.49 7.64
C ILE A 146 -22.24 8.03 7.34
N LYS A 147 -22.06 7.74 6.06
CA LYS A 147 -21.59 6.47 5.51
C LYS A 147 -20.08 6.58 5.26
N PHE A 148 -19.30 5.60 5.68
CA PHE A 148 -17.87 5.47 5.33
C PHE A 148 -17.72 4.34 4.32
N GLU A 149 -17.42 4.64 3.05
CA GLU A 149 -17.43 3.61 1.98
C GLU A 149 -16.13 2.81 1.90
N ALA A 150 -16.25 1.47 2.01
CA ALA A 150 -15.13 0.53 1.97
C ALA A 150 -14.04 0.79 3.02
N THR A 151 -14.46 1.08 4.26
CA THR A 151 -13.59 1.05 5.45
C THR A 151 -13.01 -0.36 5.61
N ARG A 152 -11.70 -0.48 5.72
CA ARG A 152 -11.00 -1.77 5.65
C ARG A 152 -9.63 -1.75 6.32
N PRO A 153 -9.10 -2.90 6.75
CA PRO A 153 -7.67 -3.05 6.98
C PRO A 153 -6.95 -3.25 5.64
N ASN A 154 -5.72 -2.77 5.55
CA ASN A 154 -4.78 -3.11 4.48
C ASN A 154 -3.59 -3.81 5.14
N VAL A 155 -3.46 -5.11 4.88
CA VAL A 155 -2.46 -5.98 5.49
C VAL A 155 -1.39 -6.37 4.48
N SER A 156 -0.14 -6.32 4.91
CA SER A 156 1.01 -6.61 4.06
C SER A 156 2.19 -7.07 4.91
N CYS A 157 2.61 -8.33 4.74
CA CYS A 157 3.70 -8.97 5.48
C CYS A 157 5.01 -8.98 4.68
N SER A 158 6.11 -8.54 5.27
CA SER A 158 7.43 -8.45 4.64
C SER A 158 7.98 -9.85 4.33
N GLY A 159 8.19 -10.14 3.04
CA GLY A 159 8.51 -11.50 2.57
C GLY A 159 7.28 -12.40 2.36
N GLY A 160 6.08 -11.89 2.65
CA GLY A 160 4.82 -12.64 2.64
C GLY A 160 4.49 -13.31 3.98
N ALA A 161 3.42 -14.11 3.98
CA ALA A 161 3.00 -15.00 5.05
C ALA A 161 2.22 -16.19 4.45
N ALA A 162 2.27 -17.36 5.08
CA ALA A 162 1.51 -18.54 4.63
C ALA A 162 0.02 -18.45 5.01
N TYR A 163 -0.27 -17.74 6.10
CA TYR A 163 -1.63 -17.45 6.56
C TYR A 163 -1.72 -16.04 7.13
N VAL A 164 -2.81 -15.35 6.78
CA VAL A 164 -3.24 -14.09 7.39
C VAL A 164 -4.73 -14.19 7.70
N TYR A 165 -5.12 -13.89 8.94
CA TYR A 165 -6.48 -13.47 9.29
C TYR A 165 -6.48 -11.98 9.56
N VAL A 166 -7.48 -11.27 9.05
CA VAL A 166 -7.77 -9.91 9.52
C VAL A 166 -9.27 -9.68 9.62
N ASP A 167 -9.65 -8.85 10.59
CA ASP A 167 -10.99 -8.29 10.66
C ASP A 167 -10.97 -6.76 10.75
N VAL A 168 -12.16 -6.20 10.62
CA VAL A 168 -12.45 -4.79 10.87
C VAL A 168 -13.81 -4.68 11.52
N THR A 169 -13.95 -3.77 12.48
CA THR A 169 -15.22 -3.49 13.14
C THR A 169 -15.34 -2.02 13.48
N THR A 170 -16.48 -1.42 13.13
CA THR A 170 -16.81 -0.05 13.50
C THR A 170 -17.83 -0.03 14.62
N TYR A 171 -17.59 0.85 15.59
CA TYR A 171 -18.49 1.18 16.68
C TYR A 171 -18.90 2.66 16.59
N ASN A 172 -20.16 2.94 16.89
CA ASN A 172 -20.63 4.26 17.26
C ASN A 172 -20.28 4.46 18.74
N ALA A 173 -19.24 5.23 19.04
CA ALA A 173 -18.72 5.37 20.39
C ALA A 173 -18.92 6.79 20.93
N ASN A 174 -18.98 6.92 22.25
CA ASN A 174 -18.90 8.24 22.91
C ASN A 174 -17.41 8.68 23.03
N ARG A 175 -17.16 9.99 23.18
CA ARG A 175 -15.78 10.54 23.24
C ARG A 175 -14.93 9.97 24.38
N SER A 176 -15.52 9.55 25.49
CA SER A 176 -14.82 8.92 26.61
C SER A 176 -14.49 7.44 26.38
N GLY A 177 -14.98 6.82 25.29
CA GLY A 177 -14.81 5.39 25.01
C GLY A 177 -15.49 4.47 26.03
N THR A 178 -16.38 5.00 26.87
CA THR A 178 -17.13 4.25 27.90
C THR A 178 -18.39 3.60 27.34
N GLU A 179 -18.87 4.07 26.19
CA GLU A 179 -19.98 3.47 25.44
C GLU A 179 -19.48 3.14 24.02
N ASN A 180 -19.67 1.88 23.62
CA ASN A 180 -19.35 1.33 22.31
C ASN A 180 -20.62 0.62 21.81
N ILE A 181 -21.27 1.12 20.75
CA ILE A 181 -22.35 0.38 20.06
C ILE A 181 -21.77 -0.19 18.77
N LEU A 182 -21.82 -1.51 18.58
CA LEU A 182 -21.42 -2.18 17.34
C LEU A 182 -22.27 -1.69 16.15
N VAL A 183 -21.64 -1.30 15.04
CA VAL A 183 -22.33 -0.82 13.82
C VAL A 183 -22.21 -1.81 12.66
N GLU A 184 -20.99 -2.24 12.33
CA GLU A 184 -20.75 -3.25 11.30
C GLU A 184 -19.38 -3.93 11.53
N SER A 185 -19.29 -5.21 11.23
CA SER A 185 -18.06 -6.01 11.28
C SER A 185 -17.90 -6.89 10.05
N ALA A 186 -16.65 -7.12 9.64
CA ALA A 186 -16.29 -8.13 8.64
C ALA A 186 -14.93 -8.72 8.97
N ALA A 187 -14.72 -9.97 8.57
CA ALA A 187 -13.47 -10.71 8.73
C ALA A 187 -13.16 -11.49 7.46
N GLY A 188 -11.92 -11.91 7.31
CA GLY A 188 -11.49 -12.77 6.21
C GLY A 188 -10.04 -13.19 6.32
N GLU A 189 -9.65 -14.09 5.43
CA GLU A 189 -8.36 -14.74 5.45
C GLU A 189 -7.67 -14.69 4.09
N ASP A 190 -6.34 -14.66 4.11
CA ASP A 190 -5.49 -14.90 2.96
C ASP A 190 -4.57 -16.10 3.20
N TYR A 191 -4.53 -16.96 2.18
CA TYR A 191 -3.63 -18.10 2.04
C TYR A 191 -2.82 -17.99 0.72
N THR A 192 -2.87 -16.83 0.05
CA THR A 192 -2.26 -16.62 -1.28
C THR A 192 -0.89 -15.97 -1.24
N GLY A 193 -0.49 -15.42 -0.09
CA GLY A 193 0.90 -15.02 0.17
C GLY A 193 1.10 -13.89 1.17
N GLY A 194 0.05 -13.26 1.71
CA GLY A 194 0.13 -12.25 2.77
C GLY A 194 0.75 -10.91 2.40
N THR A 195 1.21 -10.71 1.15
CA THR A 195 1.91 -9.49 0.71
C THR A 195 0.98 -8.30 0.44
N ASN A 196 -0.32 -8.51 0.15
CA ASN A 196 -1.26 -7.46 -0.23
C ASN A 196 -2.72 -7.89 0.03
N PHE A 197 -3.12 -8.04 1.28
CA PHE A 197 -4.47 -8.47 1.65
C PHE A 197 -5.38 -7.28 1.97
N THR A 198 -6.41 -7.10 1.13
CA THR A 198 -7.33 -5.94 1.14
C THR A 198 -8.80 -6.30 0.89
N ALA A 199 -9.15 -7.60 0.95
CA ALA A 199 -10.47 -8.10 0.56
C ALA A 199 -11.56 -7.95 1.64
N VAL A 200 -11.16 -7.73 2.89
CA VAL A 200 -12.08 -7.50 4.02
C VAL A 200 -12.48 -6.02 4.03
N ALA A 201 -13.78 -5.72 3.92
CA ALA A 201 -14.26 -4.34 3.97
C ALA A 201 -15.68 -4.26 4.56
N ILE A 202 -15.96 -3.17 5.27
CA ILE A 202 -17.28 -2.76 5.75
C ILE A 202 -17.68 -1.41 5.15
N THR A 203 -18.95 -1.04 5.30
CA THR A 203 -19.48 0.26 4.85
C THR A 203 -20.44 0.80 5.91
N PRO A 204 -19.90 1.11 7.12
CA PRO A 204 -20.71 1.46 8.28
C PRO A 204 -21.44 2.78 8.07
N VAL A 205 -22.66 2.84 8.58
CA VAL A 205 -23.54 4.02 8.55
C VAL A 205 -23.78 4.42 10.00
N LEU A 206 -23.33 5.61 10.39
CA LEU A 206 -23.43 6.13 11.75
C LEU A 206 -24.32 7.38 11.76
N PRO A 207 -25.08 7.67 12.84
CA PRO A 207 -25.80 8.93 12.96
C PRO A 207 -24.82 10.12 12.92
N ALA A 208 -25.18 11.21 12.23
CA ALA A 208 -24.38 12.42 12.09
C ALA A 208 -24.44 13.28 13.37
N GLN A 209 -24.07 12.68 14.50
CA GLN A 209 -24.28 13.22 15.84
C GLN A 209 -23.00 13.83 16.42
N LEU A 210 -23.03 15.14 16.73
CA LEU A 210 -21.99 15.79 17.53
C LEU A 210 -21.85 15.09 18.90
N GLY A 211 -20.62 14.99 19.43
CA GLY A 211 -20.33 14.19 20.62
C GLY A 211 -20.10 12.68 20.39
N ARG A 212 -20.46 12.12 19.22
CA ARG A 212 -20.10 10.75 18.81
C ARG A 212 -18.82 10.70 17.98
N ILE A 213 -18.17 9.53 17.99
CA ILE A 213 -17.04 9.20 17.12
C ILE A 213 -17.27 7.87 16.42
N ASN A 214 -16.82 7.79 15.16
CA ASN A 214 -16.52 6.51 14.52
C ASN A 214 -15.24 6.00 15.19
N LYS A 215 -15.35 4.90 15.95
CA LYS A 215 -14.22 4.10 16.42
C LYS A 215 -14.16 2.85 15.55
N THR A 216 -13.07 2.66 14.80
CA THR A 216 -12.86 1.44 14.02
C THR A 216 -11.61 0.72 14.51
N ASP A 217 -11.73 -0.58 14.78
CA ASP A 217 -10.62 -1.44 15.18
C ASP A 217 -10.47 -2.70 14.31
N SER A 218 -9.31 -3.33 14.43
CA SER A 218 -8.90 -4.49 13.64
C SER A 218 -7.98 -5.41 14.46
N LEU A 219 -8.28 -6.70 14.46
CA LEU A 219 -7.36 -7.77 14.82
C LEU A 219 -6.68 -8.29 13.54
N LEU A 220 -5.35 -8.35 13.56
CA LEU A 220 -4.52 -9.10 12.61
C LEU A 220 -3.88 -10.29 13.33
N ILE A 221 -3.94 -11.47 12.71
CA ILE A 221 -3.13 -12.65 13.04
C ILE A 221 -2.40 -13.08 11.76
N ALA A 222 -1.08 -13.27 11.81
CA ALA A 222 -0.29 -13.73 10.67
C ALA A 222 0.73 -14.82 11.09
N TYR A 223 0.97 -15.77 10.18
CA TYR A 223 1.86 -16.91 10.36
C TYR A 223 2.56 -17.32 9.06
N ASP A 224 3.79 -17.82 9.16
CA ASP A 224 4.47 -18.53 8.08
C ASP A 224 5.09 -19.85 8.54
N ASP A 225 5.59 -20.61 7.57
CA ASP A 225 6.27 -21.89 7.78
C ASP A 225 7.77 -21.73 8.17
N LEU A 226 8.29 -20.50 8.21
CA LEU A 226 9.63 -20.17 8.71
C LEU A 226 9.62 -19.89 10.23
N GLY A 227 8.43 -19.79 10.84
CA GLY A 227 8.23 -19.57 12.27
C GLY A 227 7.92 -18.12 12.64
N ASN A 228 7.79 -17.21 11.67
CA ASN A 228 7.32 -15.85 11.93
C ASN A 228 5.85 -15.88 12.38
N GLU A 229 5.54 -15.05 13.37
CA GLU A 229 4.21 -14.93 13.93
C GLU A 229 3.95 -13.51 14.42
N GLN A 230 2.76 -12.99 14.13
CA GLN A 230 2.31 -11.69 14.60
C GLN A 230 0.84 -11.74 15.02
N MET A 231 0.52 -11.17 16.18
CA MET A 231 -0.84 -10.83 16.55
C MET A 231 -0.88 -9.38 17.02
N THR A 232 -1.72 -8.56 16.40
CA THR A 232 -1.77 -7.11 16.62
C THR A 232 -3.19 -6.59 16.62
N PHE A 233 -3.49 -5.73 17.60
CA PHE A 233 -4.69 -4.89 17.64
C PHE A 233 -4.33 -3.51 17.11
N SER A 234 -5.08 -3.03 16.11
CA SER A 234 -5.01 -1.66 15.60
C SER A 234 -6.33 -0.95 15.86
N ALA A 235 -6.31 0.36 16.10
CA ALA A 235 -7.52 1.19 16.19
C ALA A 235 -7.31 2.60 15.62
N VAL A 236 -8.39 3.17 15.07
CA VAL A 236 -8.48 4.55 14.56
C VAL A 236 -9.80 5.18 15.01
N THR A 237 -9.80 6.49 15.26
CA THR A 237 -11.00 7.24 15.61
C THR A 237 -11.16 8.49 14.74
N SER A 238 -12.40 8.86 14.44
CA SER A 238 -12.74 10.13 13.79
C SER A 238 -14.11 10.61 14.28
N GLY A 239 -14.22 11.88 14.65
CA GLY A 239 -15.51 12.51 14.95
C GLY A 239 -16.42 12.50 13.73
N ILE A 240 -17.73 12.32 13.95
CA ILE A 240 -18.72 12.20 12.88
C ILE A 240 -19.33 13.57 12.62
N LEU A 241 -19.20 14.10 11.40
CA LEU A 241 -19.67 15.44 11.06
C LEU A 241 -20.76 15.45 9.96
N PRO A 242 -21.79 16.32 10.10
CA PRO A 242 -22.83 16.55 9.09
C PRO A 242 -22.33 16.81 7.66
N LEU A 243 -21.17 17.43 7.46
CA LEU A 243 -20.54 17.54 6.15
C LEU A 243 -19.16 16.83 6.13
N PRO A 244 -18.98 15.83 5.25
CA PRO A 244 -17.75 15.07 5.07
C PRO A 244 -16.45 15.86 4.99
N GLY A 245 -15.38 15.26 5.50
CA GLY A 245 -14.00 15.65 5.26
C GLY A 245 -13.41 14.92 4.05
N SER A 246 -12.30 15.43 3.51
CA SER A 246 -11.59 14.80 2.40
C SER A 246 -10.11 15.20 2.35
N ILE A 247 -9.32 14.42 1.62
CA ILE A 247 -7.99 14.80 1.14
C ILE A 247 -8.06 14.75 -0.39
N GLN A 248 -7.66 15.84 -1.06
CA GLN A 248 -7.53 15.91 -2.52
C GLN A 248 -6.07 16.08 -2.87
N LEU A 249 -5.53 15.24 -3.75
CA LEU A 249 -4.15 15.38 -4.24
C LEU A 249 -4.09 16.16 -5.55
N GLN A 250 -3.04 16.96 -5.66
CA GLN A 250 -2.58 17.64 -6.87
C GLN A 250 -1.29 17.01 -7.39
N HIS A 251 -0.47 16.42 -6.51
CA HIS A 251 0.66 15.55 -6.84
C HIS A 251 0.79 14.44 -5.78
N PRO A 252 1.37 13.26 -6.09
CA PRO A 252 1.91 12.86 -7.39
C PRO A 252 0.84 12.68 -8.47
N THR A 253 1.16 13.07 -9.70
CA THR A 253 0.29 12.95 -10.89
C THR A 253 0.82 11.92 -11.88
N LEU A 254 -0.11 11.24 -12.55
CA LEU A 254 0.14 10.40 -13.71
C LEU A 254 0.05 11.27 -14.97
N HIS A 255 1.11 11.34 -15.77
CA HIS A 255 1.16 12.14 -16.99
C HIS A 255 0.92 11.21 -18.19
N PRO A 256 -0.21 11.32 -18.93
CA PRO A 256 -0.59 10.33 -19.94
C PRO A 256 0.36 10.21 -21.15
N GLN A 257 1.33 11.11 -21.28
CA GLN A 257 2.37 11.07 -22.30
C GLN A 257 3.52 10.12 -21.94
N VAL A 258 3.69 9.80 -20.65
CA VAL A 258 4.71 8.87 -20.16
C VAL A 258 4.24 7.43 -20.41
N SER A 259 5.10 6.59 -20.98
CA SER A 259 4.80 5.18 -21.32
C SER A 259 4.86 4.26 -20.08
N ASN A 260 4.28 4.70 -18.97
CA ASN A 260 4.43 4.11 -17.65
C ASN A 260 3.50 2.91 -17.34
N GLY A 261 2.48 2.68 -18.16
CA GLY A 261 1.49 1.61 -17.96
C GLY A 261 0.40 1.92 -16.94
N GLY A 262 0.15 3.20 -16.63
CA GLY A 262 -0.92 3.64 -15.72
C GLY A 262 -0.50 3.76 -14.25
N VAL A 263 0.80 3.77 -13.96
CA VAL A 263 1.36 3.96 -12.61
C VAL A 263 2.35 5.13 -12.63
N VAL A 264 2.42 5.92 -11.55
CA VAL A 264 3.36 7.05 -11.48
C VAL A 264 4.79 6.53 -11.36
N GLN A 265 5.67 6.91 -12.28
CA GLN A 265 7.06 6.47 -12.29
C GLN A 265 8.02 7.54 -11.75
N MET A 266 8.64 7.20 -10.63
CA MET A 266 9.52 8.04 -9.82
C MET A 266 11.00 7.68 -10.08
N CYS A 267 11.65 8.45 -10.95
CA CYS A 267 13.05 8.25 -11.31
C CYS A 267 13.98 8.94 -10.29
N GLN A 268 14.22 8.29 -9.15
CA GLN A 268 15.09 8.81 -8.07
C GLN A 268 16.58 8.57 -8.27
N LEU A 269 16.96 7.63 -9.13
CA LEU A 269 18.37 7.43 -9.50
C LEU A 269 18.56 7.49 -11.01
N ARG A 270 17.60 7.01 -11.81
CA ARG A 270 17.71 6.89 -13.28
C ARG A 270 16.37 6.76 -14.02
N GLY A 271 16.35 6.98 -15.33
CA GLY A 271 15.23 6.65 -16.24
C GLY A 271 15.39 7.20 -17.67
N THR A 272 14.47 6.89 -18.59
CA THR A 272 14.40 7.52 -19.94
C THR A 272 13.59 8.83 -19.92
N ASP A 273 13.58 9.54 -21.04
CA ASP A 273 12.72 10.69 -21.27
C ASP A 273 11.22 10.36 -21.41
N ASN A 274 10.86 9.10 -21.61
CA ASN A 274 9.48 8.64 -21.83
C ASN A 274 8.97 7.70 -20.72
N GLU A 275 9.75 7.51 -19.64
CA GLU A 275 9.39 6.68 -18.47
C GLU A 275 9.17 7.48 -17.18
N CYS A 276 9.72 8.69 -17.05
CA CYS A 276 9.68 9.42 -15.77
C CYS A 276 8.53 10.42 -15.68
N ASP A 277 7.53 10.15 -14.83
CA ASP A 277 6.60 11.19 -14.34
C ASP A 277 7.32 12.22 -13.47
N TYR A 278 8.31 11.76 -12.69
CA TYR A 278 9.15 12.61 -11.83
C TYR A 278 10.62 12.20 -11.91
N ARG A 279 11.53 13.16 -11.77
CA ARG A 279 12.98 12.94 -11.66
C ARG A 279 13.57 13.69 -10.47
N VAL A 280 14.63 13.15 -9.87
CA VAL A 280 15.54 13.93 -9.00
C VAL A 280 16.49 14.80 -9.85
N GLY A 281 17.11 15.79 -9.22
CA GLY A 281 18.13 16.60 -9.88
C GLY A 281 18.64 17.77 -9.05
N ASN A 282 19.41 18.62 -9.71
CA ASN A 282 19.88 19.89 -9.17
C ASN A 282 18.94 21.02 -9.61
N ARG A 283 18.31 21.68 -8.64
CA ARG A 283 17.47 22.87 -8.78
C ARG A 283 18.28 24.13 -8.46
N VAL A 284 18.21 25.11 -9.35
CA VAL A 284 18.73 26.47 -9.15
C VAL A 284 17.63 27.47 -9.53
N GLY A 285 16.88 27.94 -8.54
CA GLY A 285 15.70 28.78 -8.74
C GLY A 285 14.61 28.05 -9.53
N ALA A 286 14.37 28.52 -10.76
CA ALA A 286 13.43 27.92 -11.72
C ALA A 286 14.10 26.97 -12.73
N ALA A 287 15.43 26.86 -12.74
CA ALA A 287 16.14 25.87 -13.55
C ALA A 287 16.25 24.54 -12.78
N PHE A 288 16.16 23.41 -13.50
CA PHE A 288 16.29 22.07 -12.93
C PHE A 288 17.02 21.13 -13.89
N ALA A 289 18.17 20.62 -13.47
CA ALA A 289 18.97 19.66 -14.21
C ALA A 289 18.68 18.24 -13.71
N SER A 290 18.00 17.43 -14.54
CA SER A 290 17.73 16.00 -14.29
C SER A 290 19.00 15.25 -13.93
N PHE A 291 19.00 14.54 -12.79
CA PHE A 291 20.16 13.79 -12.27
C PHE A 291 21.45 14.62 -12.11
N GLY A 292 21.34 15.96 -12.08
CA GLY A 292 22.47 16.86 -11.83
C GLY A 292 22.91 16.85 -10.37
N THR A 293 24.20 17.06 -10.15
CA THR A 293 24.81 17.11 -8.81
C THR A 293 25.08 18.57 -8.37
N PRO A 294 24.97 18.89 -7.07
CA PRO A 294 24.40 18.06 -6.00
C PRO A 294 22.88 17.90 -6.16
N VAL A 295 22.36 16.71 -5.87
CA VAL A 295 20.91 16.46 -5.90
C VAL A 295 20.26 17.17 -4.71
N ASN A 296 19.34 18.09 -4.99
CA ASN A 296 18.67 18.92 -3.97
C ASN A 296 17.16 19.09 -4.22
N GLY A 297 16.60 18.46 -5.26
CA GLY A 297 15.19 18.59 -5.60
C GLY A 297 14.64 17.45 -6.44
N ILE A 298 13.32 17.49 -6.63
CA ILE A 298 12.55 16.59 -7.49
C ILE A 298 11.66 17.46 -8.38
N ALA A 299 11.51 17.13 -9.66
CA ALA A 299 10.56 17.81 -10.54
C ALA A 299 9.65 16.82 -11.27
N GLY A 300 8.38 17.19 -11.41
CA GLY A 300 7.43 16.53 -12.31
C GLY A 300 7.69 16.87 -13.77
N VAL A 301 7.16 16.06 -14.69
CA VAL A 301 7.35 16.23 -16.13
C VAL A 301 6.35 17.23 -16.75
N GLY A 302 6.87 18.21 -17.48
CA GLY A 302 6.09 19.16 -18.28
C GLY A 302 5.96 18.75 -19.75
N SER A 303 6.95 18.04 -20.30
CA SER A 303 6.89 17.40 -21.62
C SER A 303 7.80 16.17 -21.68
N VAL A 304 7.46 15.21 -22.54
CA VAL A 304 8.27 14.02 -22.84
C VAL A 304 8.89 14.11 -24.24
N GLY A 305 10.04 13.47 -24.43
CA GLY A 305 10.71 13.35 -25.73
C GLY A 305 11.07 14.69 -26.43
N PRO A 306 11.93 15.55 -25.85
CA PRO A 306 12.75 15.31 -24.67
C PRO A 306 12.04 15.60 -23.35
N TRP A 307 12.57 15.07 -22.25
CA TRP A 307 12.01 15.32 -20.92
C TRP A 307 12.33 16.73 -20.44
N THR A 308 11.30 17.52 -20.12
CA THR A 308 11.45 18.83 -19.48
C THR A 308 10.71 18.86 -18.14
N PRO A 309 11.26 19.55 -17.12
CA PRO A 309 10.59 19.71 -15.83
C PRO A 309 9.45 20.72 -15.92
N ASP A 310 8.31 20.44 -15.28
CA ASP A 310 7.24 21.41 -15.05
C ASP A 310 7.65 22.40 -13.93
N PRO A 311 7.75 23.72 -14.20
CA PRO A 311 8.10 24.72 -13.18
C PRO A 311 7.14 24.80 -11.99
N SER A 312 5.88 24.39 -12.17
CA SER A 312 4.87 24.35 -11.10
C SER A 312 5.01 23.12 -10.20
N ALA A 313 5.58 22.03 -10.72
CA ALA A 313 5.81 20.77 -10.01
C ALA A 313 7.29 20.57 -9.60
N MET A 314 7.98 21.65 -9.20
CA MET A 314 9.36 21.61 -8.70
C MET A 314 9.44 21.66 -7.18
N PHE A 315 9.98 20.61 -6.58
CA PHE A 315 10.13 20.38 -5.15
C PHE A 315 11.60 20.46 -4.73
N THR A 316 11.84 20.96 -3.52
CA THR A 316 13.16 20.96 -2.87
C THR A 316 13.18 19.86 -1.81
N LEU A 317 14.29 19.14 -1.67
CA LEU A 317 14.44 18.11 -0.64
C LEU A 317 14.56 18.77 0.76
N PRO A 318 13.95 18.18 1.81
CA PRO A 318 14.03 18.70 3.18
C PRO A 318 15.37 18.40 3.87
N THR A 319 16.13 17.47 3.29
CA THR A 319 17.38 16.89 3.79
C THR A 319 18.37 16.77 2.63
N ALA A 320 19.64 16.49 2.92
CA ALA A 320 20.58 16.07 1.89
C ALA A 320 20.07 14.78 1.22
N PHE A 321 20.20 14.68 -0.11
CA PHE A 321 19.81 13.49 -0.84
C PHE A 321 20.62 12.27 -0.38
N ASN A 322 19.93 11.17 -0.10
CA ASN A 322 20.51 9.86 0.14
C ASN A 322 19.93 8.87 -0.89
N SER A 323 20.78 8.29 -1.73
CA SER A 323 20.41 7.28 -2.72
C SER A 323 19.73 6.03 -2.15
N SER A 324 19.95 5.72 -0.87
CA SER A 324 19.27 4.62 -0.18
C SER A 324 17.84 4.95 0.24
N HIS A 325 17.44 6.23 0.30
CA HIS A 325 16.11 6.65 0.74
C HIS A 325 15.10 6.68 -0.41
N VAL A 326 13.81 6.64 -0.07
CA VAL A 326 12.71 6.87 -1.01
C VAL A 326 12.06 8.22 -0.69
N TYR A 327 11.92 9.07 -1.70
CA TYR A 327 11.35 10.43 -1.64
C TYR A 327 10.07 10.58 -2.47
N LEU A 328 8.94 10.92 -1.85
CA LEU A 328 7.67 11.19 -2.57
C LEU A 328 7.26 12.67 -2.46
N PRO A 329 7.32 13.47 -3.54
CA PRO A 329 6.70 14.79 -3.56
C PRO A 329 5.17 14.63 -3.54
N THR A 330 4.51 15.31 -2.61
CA THR A 330 3.05 15.32 -2.52
C THR A 330 2.54 16.74 -2.27
N VAL A 331 1.52 17.12 -3.03
CA VAL A 331 0.79 18.39 -2.88
C VAL A 331 -0.69 18.07 -2.79
N GLY A 332 -1.41 18.72 -1.89
CA GLY A 332 -2.84 18.50 -1.76
C GLY A 332 -3.56 19.48 -0.84
N VAL A 333 -4.87 19.26 -0.72
CA VAL A 333 -5.78 20.01 0.13
C VAL A 333 -6.45 19.05 1.11
N LEU A 334 -6.27 19.31 2.39
CA LEU A 334 -7.05 18.72 3.48
C LEU A 334 -8.32 19.56 3.67
N ASP A 335 -9.48 18.93 3.80
CA ASP A 335 -10.75 19.53 4.19
C ASP A 335 -11.33 18.75 5.37
N VAL A 336 -11.54 19.40 6.52
CA VAL A 336 -12.00 18.69 7.75
C VAL A 336 -13.52 18.53 7.86
N GLY A 337 -14.30 19.18 6.99
CA GLY A 337 -15.77 19.15 6.99
C GLY A 337 -16.43 20.34 7.71
N GLN A 338 -17.74 20.23 7.98
CA GLN A 338 -18.55 21.22 8.71
C GLN A 338 -19.54 20.55 9.66
N SER A 339 -19.90 21.26 10.73
CA SER A 339 -21.03 20.96 11.60
C SER A 339 -22.26 21.75 11.14
N ASP A 340 -23.43 21.43 11.69
CA ASP A 340 -24.63 22.27 11.50
C ASP A 340 -24.50 23.64 12.21
N ALA A 341 -23.46 23.82 13.05
CA ALA A 341 -23.04 25.11 13.63
C ALA A 341 -22.00 25.87 12.77
N GLY A 342 -21.54 25.29 11.64
CA GLY A 342 -20.77 25.99 10.61
C GLY A 342 -19.39 25.40 10.30
N ASN A 343 -18.47 26.25 9.83
CA ASN A 343 -17.12 25.86 9.44
C ASN A 343 -16.32 25.32 10.62
N CYS A 344 -15.89 24.06 10.53
CA CYS A 344 -15.02 23.49 11.55
C CYS A 344 -13.57 23.92 11.26
N ALA A 345 -12.99 24.69 12.17
CA ALA A 345 -11.67 25.28 12.01
C ALA A 345 -10.57 24.32 12.47
N ILE A 346 -9.52 24.15 11.66
CA ILE A 346 -8.30 23.43 12.05
C ILE A 346 -7.60 24.21 13.19
N LYS A 347 -7.25 23.51 14.28
CA LYS A 347 -6.57 24.08 15.45
C LYS A 347 -5.18 23.49 15.67
N SER A 348 -5.00 22.19 15.47
CA SER A 348 -3.68 21.57 15.31
C SER A 348 -3.77 20.31 14.47
N ILE A 349 -2.64 19.83 13.95
CA ILE A 349 -2.53 18.50 13.35
C ILE A 349 -1.86 17.60 14.38
N ALA A 350 -2.57 16.59 14.86
CA ALA A 350 -2.05 15.62 15.83
C ALA A 350 -1.10 14.63 15.16
N SER A 351 -1.44 14.14 13.95
CA SER A 351 -0.50 13.41 13.12
C SER A 351 -0.83 13.54 11.63
N ALA A 352 0.18 13.45 10.78
CA ALA A 352 0.04 13.34 9.34
C ALA A 352 1.11 12.36 8.85
N LYS A 353 0.69 11.18 8.37
CA LYS A 353 1.59 10.07 8.00
C LYS A 353 1.27 9.60 6.58
N PHE A 354 2.32 9.41 5.78
CA PHE A 354 2.22 8.62 4.54
C PHE A 354 2.65 7.18 4.81
N ASN A 355 2.01 6.23 4.13
CA ASN A 355 2.48 4.84 4.06
C ASN A 355 2.55 4.38 2.60
N LEU A 356 3.67 3.77 2.20
CA LEU A 356 3.84 3.04 0.95
C LEU A 356 3.68 1.54 1.24
N VAL A 357 2.55 0.96 0.88
CA VAL A 357 2.32 -0.49 1.05
C VAL A 357 2.96 -1.24 -0.12
N LYS A 358 3.91 -2.12 0.17
CA LYS A 358 4.64 -2.94 -0.80
C LYS A 358 3.73 -4.08 -1.26
N THR A 359 3.24 -4.03 -2.50
CA THR A 359 2.19 -4.98 -2.96
C THR A 359 2.72 -6.32 -3.46
N ILE A 360 4.04 -6.43 -3.60
CA ILE A 360 4.74 -7.50 -4.31
C ILE A 360 5.72 -8.22 -3.36
N THR A 361 6.57 -7.47 -2.65
CA THR A 361 7.47 -8.03 -1.61
C THR A 361 6.86 -8.00 -0.21
N GLY A 362 5.77 -7.25 -0.03
CA GLY A 362 5.05 -7.14 1.23
C GLY A 362 5.74 -6.29 2.31
N GLY A 363 4.99 -5.89 3.33
CA GLY A 363 5.35 -4.88 4.32
C GLY A 363 4.86 -3.48 3.93
N ALA A 364 4.96 -2.51 4.84
CA ALA A 364 4.65 -1.11 4.53
C ALA A 364 5.72 -0.17 5.08
N CYS A 365 6.05 0.86 4.30
CA CYS A 365 7.04 1.87 4.63
C CYS A 365 6.36 3.16 5.03
N VAL A 366 6.79 3.76 6.13
CA VAL A 366 6.11 4.90 6.76
C VAL A 366 7.07 6.09 6.79
N THR A 367 6.56 7.32 6.68
CA THR A 367 7.42 8.50 6.81
C THR A 367 8.11 8.53 8.17
N ALA A 368 9.40 8.87 8.17
CA ALA A 368 10.22 8.88 9.38
C ALA A 368 9.72 9.88 10.43
N SER A 369 9.07 10.95 9.97
CA SER A 369 8.43 11.98 10.76
C SER A 369 6.98 12.19 10.31
N SER A 370 6.20 12.89 11.16
CA SER A 370 4.88 13.41 10.80
C SER A 370 5.04 14.62 9.88
N PHE A 371 4.39 14.63 8.72
CA PHE A 371 4.45 15.78 7.79
C PHE A 371 3.58 16.97 8.23
N ALA A 372 3.06 16.94 9.47
CA ALA A 372 2.14 17.93 10.04
C ALA A 372 2.62 19.38 9.91
N SER A 373 3.93 19.64 10.01
CA SER A 373 4.54 20.97 9.85
C SER A 373 4.47 21.53 8.43
N SER A 374 4.24 20.69 7.41
CA SER A 374 4.08 21.10 6.00
C SER A 374 2.63 21.39 5.61
N ILE A 375 1.67 21.18 6.52
CA ILE A 375 0.27 21.57 6.35
C ILE A 375 0.17 23.05 6.71
N ILE A 376 0.13 23.91 5.69
CA ILE A 376 0.13 25.37 5.84
C ILE A 376 -1.21 25.82 6.39
N THR A 377 -1.26 26.01 7.70
CA THR A 377 -2.40 26.59 8.41
C THR A 377 -2.25 28.12 8.50
N THR A 378 -2.61 28.80 7.42
CA THR A 378 -3.30 30.10 7.61
C THR A 378 -4.42 29.87 8.62
N ILE A 379 -4.53 30.69 9.67
CA ILE A 379 -5.34 30.33 10.85
C ILE A 379 -6.84 30.43 10.55
N ALA A 380 -7.62 29.48 11.07
CA ALA A 380 -9.09 29.37 11.05
C ALA A 380 -9.88 28.84 9.82
N PRO A 381 -9.30 28.39 8.68
CA PRO A 381 -10.08 27.79 7.60
C PRO A 381 -10.47 26.32 7.90
N ARG A 382 -11.54 25.89 7.22
CA ARG A 382 -11.97 24.49 7.06
C ARG A 382 -10.99 23.66 6.21
N LYS A 383 -10.18 24.33 5.38
CA LYS A 383 -9.25 23.70 4.43
C LYS A 383 -7.82 24.15 4.68
N ALA A 384 -6.86 23.24 4.57
CA ALA A 384 -5.43 23.57 4.60
C ALA A 384 -4.71 22.92 3.42
N THR A 385 -3.85 23.68 2.75
CA THR A 385 -2.96 23.20 1.70
C THR A 385 -1.70 22.58 2.32
N PHE A 386 -1.16 21.53 1.71
CA PHE A 386 0.14 20.99 2.05
C PHE A 386 0.99 20.76 0.81
N SER A 387 2.29 20.94 0.96
CA SER A 387 3.30 20.66 -0.06
C SER A 387 4.55 20.16 0.64
N THR A 388 4.96 18.92 0.35
CA THR A 388 6.06 18.25 1.05
C THR A 388 6.77 17.25 0.17
N VAL A 389 8.03 16.94 0.47
CA VAL A 389 8.68 15.72 0.00
C VAL A 389 8.81 14.80 1.20
N SER A 390 8.05 13.70 1.16
CA SER A 390 8.05 12.68 2.20
C SER A 390 9.28 11.79 2.05
N ASP A 391 10.15 11.77 3.06
CA ASP A 391 11.33 10.90 3.15
C ASP A 391 10.98 9.62 3.95
N PHE A 392 11.13 8.46 3.31
CA PHE A 392 10.79 7.14 3.85
C PHE A 392 12.06 6.43 4.34
N THR A 393 12.62 6.91 5.45
CA THR A 393 13.85 6.36 6.05
C THR A 393 13.61 5.18 6.99
N ASN A 394 12.38 5.03 7.51
CA ASN A 394 12.10 4.19 8.67
C ASN A 394 11.17 3.01 8.35
N ASN A 395 11.51 1.87 8.94
CA ASN A 395 10.88 0.55 8.74
C ASN A 395 9.55 0.40 9.50
N GLY A 396 8.71 1.44 9.48
CA GLY A 396 7.56 1.62 10.36
C GLY A 396 7.85 2.60 11.51
N GLY A 397 6.79 2.99 12.24
CA GLY A 397 6.86 3.96 13.33
C GLY A 397 7.45 3.39 14.64
N THR A 398 7.41 4.20 15.70
CA THR A 398 7.81 3.84 17.06
C THR A 398 7.17 2.53 17.53
N GLY A 399 7.99 1.48 17.63
CA GLY A 399 7.55 0.12 17.98
C GLY A 399 7.66 -0.92 16.85
N SER A 400 8.12 -0.56 15.65
CA SER A 400 8.43 -1.50 14.56
C SER A 400 9.91 -1.96 14.61
N PRO A 401 10.21 -3.27 14.73
CA PRO A 401 11.56 -3.81 14.57
C PRO A 401 12.17 -3.60 13.17
N ALA A 402 13.47 -3.85 13.06
CA ALA A 402 14.29 -3.59 11.86
C ALA A 402 14.02 -4.55 10.66
N THR A 403 12.86 -5.18 10.58
CA THR A 403 12.53 -6.28 9.64
C THR A 403 11.93 -5.84 8.30
N THR A 404 11.29 -4.67 8.24
CA THR A 404 10.68 -4.15 7.01
C THR A 404 11.57 -3.08 6.36
N ASP A 405 12.68 -3.51 5.76
CA ASP A 405 13.62 -2.63 5.05
C ASP A 405 12.91 -1.82 3.94
N CYS A 406 12.98 -0.50 4.11
CA CYS A 406 12.33 0.51 3.27
C CYS A 406 13.29 1.29 2.36
N SER A 407 14.55 0.85 2.26
CA SER A 407 15.50 1.44 1.33
C SER A 407 15.01 1.34 -0.12
N LEU A 408 15.42 2.30 -0.95
CA LEU A 408 15.18 2.26 -2.39
C LEU A 408 15.67 0.93 -2.98
N SER A 409 16.78 0.37 -2.47
CA SER A 409 17.28 -0.96 -2.86
C SER A 409 16.21 -2.07 -2.85
N LYS A 410 15.26 -2.03 -1.91
CA LYS A 410 14.16 -3.01 -1.80
C LYS A 410 12.97 -2.62 -2.66
N ILE A 411 12.44 -1.41 -2.43
CA ILE A 411 11.21 -0.88 -3.07
C ILE A 411 11.35 -0.73 -4.60
N VAL A 412 12.58 -0.62 -5.11
CA VAL A 412 12.79 -0.36 -6.53
C VAL A 412 12.44 -1.55 -7.44
N ASN A 413 11.82 -1.22 -8.56
CA ASN A 413 11.11 -2.05 -9.54
C ASN A 413 9.76 -2.64 -9.07
N GLU A 414 9.40 -2.48 -7.80
CA GLU A 414 8.09 -2.86 -7.25
C GLU A 414 7.04 -1.72 -7.41
N GLN A 415 5.76 -2.09 -7.53
CA GLN A 415 4.64 -1.16 -7.41
C GLN A 415 4.19 -1.07 -5.95
N VAL A 416 4.19 0.14 -5.40
CA VAL A 416 3.68 0.43 -4.05
C VAL A 416 2.35 1.15 -4.10
N LYS A 417 1.49 0.86 -3.11
CA LYS A 417 0.21 1.54 -2.85
C LYS A 417 0.42 2.65 -1.81
N PRO A 418 0.55 3.93 -2.21
CA PRO A 418 0.53 5.05 -1.27
C PRO A 418 -0.83 5.16 -0.55
N SER A 419 -0.77 5.59 0.70
CA SER A 419 -1.93 5.97 1.52
C SER A 419 -1.54 7.15 2.42
N ILE A 420 -2.52 7.97 2.79
CA ILE A 420 -2.32 9.12 3.67
C ILE A 420 -3.30 9.02 4.82
N VAL A 421 -2.83 9.21 6.05
CA VAL A 421 -3.67 9.35 7.25
C VAL A 421 -3.32 10.67 7.91
N VAL A 422 -4.31 11.57 8.04
CA VAL A 422 -4.18 12.83 8.76
C VAL A 422 -5.20 12.89 9.87
N THR A 423 -4.74 13.06 11.11
CA THR A 423 -5.58 13.31 12.29
C THR A 423 -5.41 14.77 12.70
N ALA A 424 -6.45 15.57 12.54
CA ALA A 424 -6.51 16.97 12.95
C ALA A 424 -7.34 17.16 14.22
N ASN A 425 -6.88 18.02 15.13
CA ASN A 425 -7.72 18.58 16.19
C ASN A 425 -8.40 19.83 15.65
N VAL A 426 -9.72 19.85 15.75
CA VAL A 426 -10.59 20.83 15.08
C VAL A 426 -11.65 21.36 16.04
N ASN A 427 -12.18 22.54 15.77
CA ASN A 427 -13.26 23.18 16.53
C ASN A 427 -14.47 23.40 15.60
N CYS A 428 -15.63 22.82 15.93
CA CYS A 428 -16.90 22.92 15.18
C CYS A 428 -17.93 23.89 15.80
N GLY A 429 -17.55 24.70 16.80
CA GLY A 429 -18.47 25.55 17.56
C GLY A 429 -19.04 24.90 18.84
N GLU A 430 -18.63 23.68 19.17
CA GLU A 430 -18.90 23.07 20.48
C GLU A 430 -18.05 23.72 21.58
N LEU A 431 -18.60 23.81 22.79
CA LEU A 431 -17.88 24.25 23.99
C LEU A 431 -17.84 23.14 25.04
N ASN A 432 -16.79 23.15 25.85
CA ASN A 432 -16.68 22.40 27.10
C ASN A 432 -17.63 22.98 28.17
N PRO A 433 -17.87 22.27 29.28
CA PRO A 433 -18.65 22.78 30.41
C PRO A 433 -18.09 24.07 31.06
N ASP A 434 -16.81 24.38 30.84
CA ASP A 434 -16.14 25.61 31.29
C ASP A 434 -16.23 26.78 30.27
N GLY A 435 -16.93 26.56 29.14
CA GLY A 435 -17.06 27.55 28.06
C GLY A 435 -15.87 27.62 27.09
N SER A 436 -14.80 26.83 27.30
CA SER A 436 -13.68 26.76 26.36
C SER A 436 -14.04 25.97 25.09
N PRO A 437 -13.44 26.24 23.91
CA PRO A 437 -13.79 25.51 22.69
C PRO A 437 -13.41 24.03 22.73
N LEU A 438 -14.38 23.15 22.49
CA LEU A 438 -14.22 21.70 22.55
C LEU A 438 -13.57 21.19 21.26
N LEU A 439 -12.29 20.82 21.37
CA LEU A 439 -11.54 20.21 20.28
C LEU A 439 -11.90 18.73 20.14
N PHE A 440 -12.14 18.30 18.90
CA PHE A 440 -12.42 16.90 18.57
C PHE A 440 -11.43 16.39 17.52
N PRO A 441 -11.06 15.10 17.53
CA PRO A 441 -10.17 14.51 16.53
C PRO A 441 -10.95 14.17 15.25
N ARG A 442 -10.44 14.61 14.10
CA ARG A 442 -10.88 14.16 12.78
C ARG A 442 -9.73 13.43 12.10
N THR A 443 -9.87 12.12 11.95
CA THR A 443 -8.97 11.32 11.11
C THR A 443 -9.59 11.17 9.73
N ILE A 444 -8.86 11.60 8.72
CA ILE A 444 -9.22 11.50 7.31
C ILE A 444 -8.16 10.67 6.61
N THR A 445 -8.60 9.67 5.85
CA THR A 445 -7.74 8.76 5.11
C THR A 445 -7.89 8.99 3.61
N LEU A 446 -6.78 9.17 2.91
CA LEU A 446 -6.72 8.90 1.47
C LEU A 446 -6.33 7.43 1.29
N THR A 447 -7.30 6.61 0.87
CA THR A 447 -7.05 5.19 0.58
C THR A 447 -6.30 5.05 -0.75
N PRO A 448 -5.50 3.98 -0.98
CA PRO A 448 -4.78 3.78 -2.24
C PRO A 448 -5.67 3.74 -3.49
N ASP A 449 -6.92 3.29 -3.32
CA ASP A 449 -7.92 3.20 -4.39
C ASP A 449 -8.77 4.49 -4.51
N GLY A 450 -8.34 5.58 -3.85
CA GLY A 450 -8.76 6.98 -4.07
C GLY A 450 -10.22 7.37 -3.84
N GLY A 451 -11.14 6.42 -3.69
CA GLY A 451 -12.56 6.66 -3.95
C GLY A 451 -12.84 6.99 -5.44
N SER A 452 -11.90 6.66 -6.32
CA SER A 452 -11.81 7.08 -7.73
C SER A 452 -11.21 5.93 -8.55
N PRO A 453 -11.67 5.65 -9.78
CA PRO A 453 -11.41 4.37 -10.46
C PRO A 453 -9.95 4.09 -10.87
N THR A 454 -9.01 5.00 -10.62
CA THR A 454 -7.58 4.81 -10.85
C THR A 454 -6.80 4.79 -9.52
N PRO A 455 -6.52 3.62 -8.91
CA PRO A 455 -5.58 3.53 -7.79
C PRO A 455 -4.21 4.07 -8.19
N PHE A 456 -3.67 5.01 -7.43
CA PHE A 456 -2.44 5.73 -7.78
C PHE A 456 -1.19 4.97 -7.33
N PHE A 457 -0.89 3.86 -8.00
CA PHE A 457 0.35 3.14 -7.78
C PHE A 457 1.57 4.00 -8.09
N VAL A 458 2.62 3.85 -7.28
CA VAL A 458 3.93 4.46 -7.51
C VAL A 458 4.95 3.36 -7.79
N LYS A 459 5.83 3.57 -8.78
CA LYS A 459 6.94 2.66 -9.10
C LYS A 459 8.24 3.45 -9.19
N PHE A 460 9.29 2.92 -8.57
CA PHE A 460 10.65 3.44 -8.64
C PHE A 460 11.49 2.53 -9.55
N LEU A 461 12.50 3.05 -10.27
CA LEU A 461 13.26 2.30 -11.28
C LEU A 461 14.77 2.22 -11.01
N ASN A 462 15.34 1.00 -11.00
CA ASN A 462 16.77 0.70 -10.93
C ASN A 462 17.11 -0.59 -11.70
N SER A 463 17.96 -0.46 -12.71
CA SER A 463 19.31 -1.02 -12.73
C SER A 463 19.98 -0.64 -14.04
N CYS A 464 21.31 -0.69 -14.06
CA CYS A 464 22.13 -0.24 -15.17
C CYS A 464 23.48 -0.96 -15.23
N PHE A 465 24.25 -0.62 -16.27
CA PHE A 465 25.70 -0.81 -16.40
C PHE A 465 26.43 0.52 -16.13
N ALA A 466 27.73 0.45 -15.87
CA ALA A 466 28.60 1.63 -15.86
C ALA A 466 28.68 2.32 -17.24
N GLU A 467 28.89 3.64 -17.24
CA GLU A 467 29.35 4.42 -18.40
C GLU A 467 30.59 3.79 -19.04
N GLY A 468 30.68 3.83 -20.38
CA GLY A 468 31.74 3.16 -21.13
C GLY A 468 31.52 1.66 -21.38
N THR A 469 30.51 1.02 -20.78
CA THR A 469 30.18 -0.40 -21.04
C THR A 469 29.88 -0.63 -22.52
N THR A 470 30.57 -1.59 -23.14
CA THR A 470 30.45 -1.88 -24.57
C THR A 470 29.26 -2.78 -24.88
N ILE A 471 28.37 -2.34 -25.78
CA ILE A 471 27.21 -3.07 -26.27
C ILE A 471 27.45 -3.51 -27.72
N ARG A 472 27.13 -4.76 -28.07
CA ARG A 472 27.33 -5.29 -29.44
C ARG A 472 26.18 -4.92 -30.37
N ARG A 473 26.42 -4.02 -31.34
CA ARG A 473 25.44 -3.61 -32.36
C ARG A 473 25.21 -4.72 -33.40
N ALA A 474 24.09 -4.64 -34.12
CA ALA A 474 23.68 -5.60 -35.15
C ALA A 474 24.73 -5.85 -36.26
N GLY A 475 25.60 -4.88 -36.54
CA GLY A 475 26.74 -5.02 -37.47
C GLY A 475 28.01 -5.62 -36.86
N GLY A 476 27.93 -6.28 -35.70
CA GLY A 476 29.07 -6.88 -34.99
C GLY A 476 29.96 -5.91 -34.23
N SER A 477 30.06 -4.65 -34.66
CA SER A 477 30.76 -3.57 -33.96
C SER A 477 30.25 -3.35 -32.54
N THR A 478 31.13 -3.07 -31.59
CA THR A 478 30.75 -2.57 -30.26
C THR A 478 30.61 -1.05 -30.24
N VAL A 479 29.79 -0.53 -29.32
CA VAL A 479 29.67 0.89 -28.99
C VAL A 479 29.50 1.04 -27.49
N ALA A 480 29.99 2.13 -26.90
CA ALA A 480 29.77 2.41 -25.49
C ALA A 480 28.29 2.80 -25.24
N VAL A 481 27.72 2.31 -24.13
CA VAL A 481 26.28 2.35 -23.83
C VAL A 481 25.71 3.77 -23.80
N GLU A 482 26.48 4.76 -23.36
CA GLU A 482 26.08 6.17 -23.32
C GLU A 482 25.94 6.85 -24.69
N LYS A 483 26.36 6.16 -25.76
CA LYS A 483 26.30 6.63 -27.16
C LYS A 483 25.25 5.90 -28.01
N LEU A 484 24.41 5.08 -27.38
CA LEU A 484 23.25 4.48 -28.02
C LEU A 484 22.06 5.44 -28.00
N ALA A 485 21.25 5.40 -29.06
CA ALA A 485 20.03 6.19 -29.20
C ALA A 485 18.80 5.31 -29.48
N VAL A 486 17.61 5.86 -29.29
CA VAL A 486 16.37 5.20 -29.74
C VAL A 486 16.41 5.03 -31.26
N GLY A 487 16.17 3.82 -31.73
CA GLY A 487 16.32 3.43 -33.14
C GLY A 487 17.59 2.64 -33.47
N ASP A 488 18.61 2.64 -32.59
CA ASP A 488 19.77 1.75 -32.73
C ASP A 488 19.37 0.27 -32.71
N LYS A 489 20.24 -0.59 -33.25
CA LYS A 489 20.00 -2.04 -33.31
C LYS A 489 21.14 -2.83 -32.66
N VAL A 490 20.80 -3.72 -31.73
CA VAL A 490 21.73 -4.54 -30.93
C VAL A 490 21.53 -6.03 -31.17
N ILE A 491 22.59 -6.82 -30.96
CA ILE A 491 22.50 -8.29 -31.00
C ILE A 491 22.00 -8.79 -29.64
N SER A 492 20.87 -9.49 -29.67
CA SER A 492 20.14 -10.00 -28.51
C SER A 492 20.63 -11.36 -28.04
N ASP A 493 21.07 -12.24 -28.94
CA ASP A 493 21.45 -13.62 -28.60
C ASP A 493 22.61 -14.18 -29.45
N ALA A 494 23.08 -15.38 -29.09
CA ALA A 494 24.13 -16.08 -29.83
C ALA A 494 23.72 -16.58 -31.23
N LYS A 495 22.44 -16.44 -31.62
CA LYS A 495 21.94 -16.76 -32.97
C LYS A 495 21.98 -15.54 -33.90
N GLY A 496 22.30 -14.36 -33.38
CA GLY A 496 22.29 -13.10 -34.14
C GLY A 496 20.92 -12.43 -34.20
N THR A 497 19.98 -12.78 -33.32
CA THR A 497 18.68 -12.08 -33.21
C THR A 497 18.92 -10.60 -32.96
N VAL A 498 18.29 -9.72 -33.76
CA VAL A 498 18.43 -8.26 -33.65
C VAL A 498 17.20 -7.62 -33.04
N LEU A 499 17.38 -6.79 -32.02
CA LEU A 499 16.34 -5.95 -31.43
C LEU A 499 16.65 -4.47 -31.59
N THR A 500 15.61 -3.65 -31.75
CA THR A 500 15.72 -2.17 -31.77
C THR A 500 15.73 -1.61 -30.34
N VAL A 501 16.60 -0.64 -30.07
CA VAL A 501 16.56 0.18 -28.86
C VAL A 501 15.33 1.08 -28.91
N THR A 502 14.38 0.86 -27.99
CA THR A 502 13.14 1.65 -27.84
C THR A 502 13.21 2.64 -26.68
N GLY A 503 14.24 2.55 -25.83
CA GLY A 503 14.53 3.48 -24.75
C GLY A 503 15.98 3.33 -24.26
N VAL A 504 16.57 4.44 -23.81
CA VAL A 504 17.89 4.52 -23.17
C VAL A 504 17.74 5.20 -21.80
N SER A 505 17.65 4.42 -20.73
CA SER A 505 17.56 4.92 -19.36
C SER A 505 18.95 5.34 -18.89
N ASN A 506 19.08 6.50 -18.24
CA ASN A 506 20.36 6.92 -17.64
C ASN A 506 20.17 7.58 -16.26
N GLY A 507 21.25 7.66 -15.48
CA GLY A 507 21.25 8.28 -14.16
C GLY A 507 22.52 7.99 -13.36
N ILE A 508 22.40 7.91 -12.04
CA ILE A 508 23.49 7.68 -11.07
C ILE A 508 23.33 6.34 -10.32
N GLU A 509 24.41 5.90 -9.69
CA GLU A 509 24.44 4.83 -8.70
C GLU A 509 25.46 5.19 -7.61
N GLU A 510 25.10 5.00 -6.34
CA GLU A 510 26.03 5.17 -5.21
C GLU A 510 26.33 3.84 -4.50
N GLU A 511 25.47 2.82 -4.67
CA GLU A 511 25.75 1.45 -4.25
C GLU A 511 26.94 0.86 -5.04
N PRO A 512 27.89 0.16 -4.39
CA PRO A 512 29.00 -0.49 -5.08
C PRO A 512 28.54 -1.42 -6.20
N LEU A 513 28.98 -1.13 -7.42
CA LEU A 513 28.68 -1.97 -8.60
C LEU A 513 29.26 -3.36 -8.41
N VAL A 514 28.56 -4.37 -8.94
CA VAL A 514 29.13 -5.69 -9.14
C VAL A 514 30.13 -5.58 -10.29
N ASP A 515 31.38 -5.93 -10.03
CA ASP A 515 32.43 -6.03 -11.04
C ASP A 515 32.69 -7.52 -11.27
N ILE A 516 32.29 -8.05 -12.43
CA ILE A 516 32.47 -9.46 -12.82
C ILE A 516 33.53 -9.60 -13.90
N ARG A 517 34.33 -10.66 -13.82
CA ARG A 517 35.29 -11.08 -14.84
C ARG A 517 35.15 -12.58 -15.14
N ASP A 518 35.36 -12.96 -16.39
CA ASP A 518 35.25 -14.36 -16.85
C ASP A 518 36.59 -14.95 -17.35
N SER A 519 36.56 -16.24 -17.68
CA SER A 519 37.69 -17.00 -18.23
C SER A 519 38.03 -16.67 -19.70
N LYS A 520 37.52 -15.56 -20.24
CA LYS A 520 37.79 -15.08 -21.61
C LYS A 520 38.26 -13.62 -21.63
N ASP A 521 38.62 -13.06 -20.47
CA ASP A 521 39.00 -11.66 -20.29
C ASP A 521 37.88 -10.64 -20.57
N HIS A 522 36.61 -11.03 -20.44
CA HIS A 522 35.53 -10.06 -20.33
C HIS A 522 35.51 -9.41 -18.93
N GLN A 523 35.09 -8.14 -18.89
CA GLN A 523 34.80 -7.44 -17.65
C GLN A 523 33.51 -6.63 -17.80
N LEU A 524 32.61 -6.72 -16.82
CA LEU A 524 31.38 -5.93 -16.78
C LEU A 524 31.13 -5.36 -15.38
N ARG A 525 30.77 -4.08 -15.34
CA ARG A 525 30.30 -3.39 -14.13
C ARG A 525 28.81 -3.11 -14.23
N LEU A 526 28.04 -3.77 -13.37
CA LEU A 526 26.59 -3.74 -13.39
C LEU A 526 26.00 -3.71 -11.97
N THR A 527 24.84 -3.08 -11.84
CA THR A 527 24.19 -2.87 -10.53
C THR A 527 23.63 -4.17 -9.96
N SER A 528 23.59 -4.33 -8.63
CA SER A 528 23.23 -5.59 -7.94
C SER A 528 21.96 -6.31 -8.44
N LYS A 529 20.88 -5.58 -8.75
CA LYS A 529 19.60 -6.13 -9.25
C LYS A 529 19.56 -6.39 -10.77
N HIS A 530 20.66 -6.21 -11.50
CA HIS A 530 20.67 -6.35 -12.96
C HIS A 530 20.68 -7.84 -13.39
N PRO A 531 19.86 -8.27 -14.38
CA PRO A 531 19.76 -9.67 -14.82
C PRO A 531 20.96 -10.14 -15.68
N VAL A 532 21.54 -11.28 -15.30
CA VAL A 532 22.62 -11.99 -16.00
C VAL A 532 22.13 -13.38 -16.42
N VAL A 533 22.48 -13.86 -17.61
CA VAL A 533 22.08 -15.18 -18.13
C VAL A 533 23.18 -16.21 -17.87
N LYS A 534 22.90 -17.19 -17.00
CA LYS A 534 23.78 -18.35 -16.76
C LYS A 534 23.77 -19.29 -17.97
N ALA A 535 24.81 -20.12 -18.13
CA ALA A 535 24.95 -21.06 -19.25
C ALA A 535 23.76 -22.03 -19.42
N SER A 536 23.05 -22.32 -18.33
CA SER A 536 21.80 -23.10 -18.31
C SER A 536 20.57 -22.38 -18.89
N GLY A 537 20.69 -21.12 -19.31
CA GLY A 537 19.57 -20.25 -19.68
C GLY A 537 18.80 -19.67 -18.48
N GLN A 538 19.24 -19.97 -17.25
CA GLN A 538 18.71 -19.38 -16.03
C GLN A 538 19.11 -17.90 -15.93
N VAL A 539 18.12 -17.02 -15.81
CA VAL A 539 18.35 -15.62 -15.41
C VAL A 539 18.58 -15.56 -13.90
N VAL A 540 19.57 -14.79 -13.46
CA VAL A 540 19.85 -14.48 -12.05
C VAL A 540 20.21 -13.00 -11.89
N PHE A 541 20.13 -12.46 -10.67
CA PHE A 541 20.67 -11.14 -10.38
C PHE A 541 22.20 -11.15 -10.30
N ALA A 542 22.85 -10.08 -10.76
CA ALA A 542 24.29 -9.87 -10.62
C ALA A 542 24.79 -9.99 -9.16
N SER A 543 23.94 -9.63 -8.19
CA SER A 543 24.23 -9.82 -6.75
C SER A 543 24.50 -11.27 -6.36
N SER A 544 23.94 -12.23 -7.10
CA SER A 544 23.92 -13.66 -6.83
C SER A 544 24.89 -14.47 -7.71
N ILE A 545 25.64 -13.81 -8.59
CA ILE A 545 26.73 -14.43 -9.36
C ILE A 545 27.92 -14.71 -8.42
N GLN A 546 28.52 -15.89 -8.55
CA GLN A 546 29.67 -16.34 -7.76
C GLN A 546 30.85 -16.78 -8.66
N THR A 547 32.07 -16.76 -8.14
CA THR A 547 33.24 -17.34 -8.82
C THR A 547 33.01 -18.84 -9.06
N GLY A 548 33.28 -19.30 -10.27
CA GLY A 548 32.95 -20.66 -10.74
C GLY A 548 31.62 -20.77 -11.49
N ASP A 549 30.74 -19.76 -11.44
CA ASP A 549 29.50 -19.76 -12.21
C ASP A 549 29.76 -19.75 -13.73
N GLU A 550 29.02 -20.57 -14.47
CA GLU A 550 29.01 -20.50 -15.94
C GLU A 550 27.95 -19.52 -16.45
N VAL A 551 28.36 -18.63 -17.35
CA VAL A 551 27.54 -17.57 -17.94
C VAL A 551 27.58 -17.59 -19.46
N MET A 552 26.51 -17.12 -20.10
CA MET A 552 26.48 -16.91 -21.56
C MET A 552 27.23 -15.61 -21.92
N THR A 553 28.10 -15.68 -22.93
CA THR A 553 28.87 -14.52 -23.42
C THR A 553 28.85 -14.45 -24.95
N ASP A 554 29.30 -13.32 -25.48
CA ASP A 554 29.35 -12.99 -26.89
C ASP A 554 30.34 -13.87 -27.70
N ARG A 555 31.21 -14.60 -26.98
CA ARG A 555 32.13 -15.67 -27.40
C ARG A 555 31.73 -17.05 -26.87
N GLY A 556 30.46 -17.28 -26.51
CA GLY A 556 29.93 -18.54 -25.95
C GLY A 556 30.17 -18.71 -24.45
N VAL A 557 29.80 -19.86 -23.86
CA VAL A 557 29.87 -20.10 -22.40
C VAL A 557 31.26 -19.83 -21.82
N ALA A 558 31.32 -19.10 -20.71
CA ALA A 558 32.54 -18.82 -19.94
C ALA A 558 32.28 -18.95 -18.44
N SER A 559 33.34 -19.17 -17.66
CA SER A 559 33.28 -19.32 -16.20
C SER A 559 33.70 -18.03 -15.52
N ILE A 560 32.97 -17.59 -14.49
CA ILE A 560 33.32 -16.39 -13.72
C ILE A 560 34.58 -16.66 -12.89
N VAL A 561 35.63 -15.86 -13.11
CA VAL A 561 36.93 -15.96 -12.38
C VAL A 561 37.05 -14.94 -11.26
N SER A 562 36.24 -13.88 -11.27
CA SER A 562 36.22 -12.87 -10.22
C SER A 562 34.86 -12.20 -10.09
N VAL A 563 34.45 -11.94 -8.85
CA VAL A 563 33.30 -11.10 -8.49
C VAL A 563 33.76 -10.16 -7.38
N ALA A 564 33.64 -8.84 -7.61
CA ALA A 564 33.89 -7.82 -6.60
C ALA A 564 32.69 -6.88 -6.44
N ARG A 565 32.71 -6.07 -5.37
CA ARG A 565 31.84 -4.92 -5.18
C ARG A 565 32.72 -3.68 -5.17
N VAL A 566 32.53 -2.77 -6.12
CA VAL A 566 33.41 -1.61 -6.32
C VAL A 566 32.64 -0.29 -6.23
N PRO A 567 33.06 0.69 -5.41
CA PRO A 567 32.48 2.03 -5.44
C PRO A 567 32.55 2.65 -6.83
N TYR A 568 31.54 3.41 -7.20
CA TYR A 568 31.42 4.02 -8.52
C TYR A 568 30.82 5.42 -8.41
N ALA A 569 31.25 6.33 -9.29
CA ALA A 569 30.85 7.74 -9.29
C ALA A 569 30.58 8.31 -10.70
N GLY A 570 30.52 7.44 -11.71
CA GLY A 570 30.13 7.80 -13.07
C GLY A 570 28.62 7.66 -13.30
N LYS A 571 28.16 7.93 -14.52
CA LYS A 571 26.76 7.65 -14.87
C LYS A 571 26.52 6.16 -15.10
N VAL A 572 25.27 5.76 -15.01
CA VAL A 572 24.84 4.38 -15.24
C VAL A 572 23.67 4.33 -16.21
N TYR A 573 23.72 3.40 -17.17
CA TYR A 573 22.82 3.32 -18.32
C TYR A 573 22.14 1.95 -18.45
N ASN A 574 20.92 1.91 -19.00
CA ASN A 574 20.21 0.67 -19.36
C ASN A 574 19.39 0.89 -20.64
N LEU A 575 19.04 -0.19 -21.33
CA LEU A 575 18.25 -0.14 -22.56
C LEU A 575 16.87 -0.79 -22.36
N LYS A 576 15.95 -0.41 -23.24
CA LYS A 576 14.68 -1.11 -23.48
C LYS A 576 14.67 -1.61 -24.91
N LEU A 577 14.44 -2.91 -25.12
CA LEU A 577 14.70 -3.56 -26.40
C LEU A 577 13.42 -4.15 -27.03
N GLY A 578 13.38 -4.09 -28.36
CA GLY A 578 12.33 -4.68 -29.19
C GLY A 578 11.12 -3.77 -29.40
N ASN A 579 10.75 -3.54 -30.65
CA ASN A 579 9.40 -3.05 -30.99
C ASN A 579 8.38 -4.21 -30.96
N LYS A 580 7.06 -3.90 -31.01
CA LYS A 580 5.98 -4.92 -30.92
C LYS A 580 6.11 -6.09 -31.91
N ALA A 581 6.66 -5.87 -33.11
CA ALA A 581 6.84 -6.91 -34.13
C ALA A 581 8.17 -7.69 -34.00
N GLU A 582 9.13 -7.16 -33.24
CA GLU A 582 10.35 -7.86 -32.82
C GLU A 582 10.06 -8.71 -31.56
N LEU A 583 9.38 -8.13 -30.57
CA LEU A 583 8.97 -8.81 -29.33
C LEU A 583 8.09 -10.03 -29.57
N ALA A 584 7.21 -9.99 -30.58
CA ALA A 584 6.39 -11.13 -30.98
C ALA A 584 7.17 -12.34 -31.56
N LYS A 585 8.49 -12.20 -31.78
CA LYS A 585 9.37 -13.25 -32.36
C LYS A 585 10.36 -13.83 -31.36
N VAL A 586 10.52 -13.22 -30.18
CA VAL A 586 11.43 -13.68 -29.14
C VAL A 586 10.67 -14.30 -27.97
N GLY A 587 11.33 -15.19 -27.24
CA GLY A 587 10.73 -15.83 -26.07
C GLY A 587 10.54 -14.87 -24.90
N LYS A 588 9.92 -15.35 -23.82
CA LYS A 588 9.72 -14.63 -22.55
C LYS A 588 11.02 -13.99 -22.03
N ASN A 589 12.11 -14.74 -22.02
CA ASN A 589 13.45 -14.27 -21.62
C ASN A 589 14.26 -13.74 -22.84
N GLY A 590 13.59 -13.18 -23.84
CA GLY A 590 14.18 -12.86 -25.15
C GLY A 590 14.64 -11.41 -25.34
N THR A 591 14.39 -10.53 -24.37
CA THR A 591 14.85 -9.13 -24.40
C THR A 591 16.21 -9.01 -23.72
N THR A 592 17.24 -9.44 -24.45
CA THR A 592 18.63 -9.53 -23.98
C THR A 592 19.58 -8.73 -24.87
N MET A 593 20.84 -8.59 -24.44
CA MET A 593 21.92 -8.08 -25.27
C MET A 593 23.29 -8.51 -24.73
N PHE A 594 24.33 -8.37 -25.55
CA PHE A 594 25.71 -8.49 -25.10
C PHE A 594 26.26 -7.16 -24.59
N ALA A 595 26.59 -7.09 -23.30
CA ALA A 595 27.17 -5.94 -22.61
C ALA A 595 28.48 -6.31 -21.91
N GLY A 596 29.59 -5.63 -22.21
CA GLY A 596 30.93 -6.02 -21.74
C GLY A 596 31.37 -7.42 -22.19
N GLY A 597 30.67 -7.99 -23.18
CA GLY A 597 30.77 -9.40 -23.61
C GLY A 597 29.77 -10.35 -22.95
N PHE A 598 29.15 -10.02 -21.81
CA PHE A 598 28.21 -10.90 -21.12
C PHE A 598 26.79 -10.79 -21.70
N LEU A 599 26.04 -11.89 -21.73
CA LEU A 599 24.62 -11.88 -22.06
C LEU A 599 23.79 -11.45 -20.84
N VAL A 600 23.12 -10.31 -20.97
CA VAL A 600 22.35 -9.65 -19.92
C VAL A 600 20.94 -9.33 -20.40
N GLY A 601 20.01 -9.16 -19.46
CA GLY A 601 18.63 -8.74 -19.75
C GLY A 601 18.49 -7.23 -19.90
N ASP A 602 17.48 -6.79 -20.63
CA ASP A 602 17.11 -5.38 -20.72
C ASP A 602 16.22 -4.92 -19.54
N SER A 603 15.80 -3.65 -19.57
CA SER A 603 14.87 -3.09 -18.59
C SER A 603 13.49 -3.79 -18.53
N ALA A 604 13.04 -4.48 -19.58
CA ALA A 604 11.80 -5.27 -19.56
C ALA A 604 12.00 -6.64 -18.88
N MET A 605 13.04 -7.39 -19.27
CA MET A 605 13.41 -8.66 -18.60
C MET A 605 13.61 -8.45 -17.11
N GLN A 606 14.30 -7.37 -16.74
CA GLN A 606 14.52 -7.04 -15.34
C GLN A 606 13.20 -6.90 -14.55
N GLN A 607 12.22 -6.16 -15.10
CA GLN A 607 10.97 -5.90 -14.38
C GLN A 607 10.18 -7.19 -14.15
N GLU A 608 10.18 -8.09 -15.14
CA GLU A 608 9.59 -9.42 -14.99
C GLU A 608 10.37 -10.28 -13.98
N PHE A 609 11.70 -10.35 -14.07
CA PHE A 609 12.51 -11.14 -13.14
C PHE A 609 12.51 -10.58 -11.69
N SER A 610 12.22 -9.29 -11.53
CA SER A 610 12.00 -8.65 -10.23
C SER A 610 10.61 -8.95 -9.63
N THR A 611 9.72 -9.64 -10.36
CA THR A 611 8.37 -9.98 -9.90
C THR A 611 8.34 -11.40 -9.31
N PRO A 612 8.05 -11.58 -8.00
CA PRO A 612 7.84 -12.88 -7.37
C PRO A 612 6.69 -13.67 -8.00
N LYS A 613 6.74 -14.99 -7.85
CA LYS A 613 5.72 -15.94 -8.34
C LYS A 613 4.69 -16.19 -7.24
N SER A 614 3.43 -16.45 -7.62
CA SER A 614 2.29 -16.60 -6.70
C SER A 614 2.48 -17.73 -5.67
N PRO A 615 2.50 -17.44 -4.35
CA PRO A 615 2.78 -18.43 -3.29
C PRO A 615 1.78 -19.58 -3.07
N VAL A 616 0.56 -19.54 -3.65
CA VAL A 616 -0.50 -20.55 -3.42
C VAL A 616 -0.03 -22.01 -3.59
N ALA A 617 0.93 -22.25 -4.49
CA ALA A 617 1.49 -23.58 -4.76
C ALA A 617 2.50 -24.08 -3.69
N GLN A 618 2.71 -23.36 -2.59
CA GLN A 618 3.77 -23.63 -1.60
C GLN A 618 3.28 -23.77 -0.14
N LEU A 619 1.98 -23.68 0.13
CA LEU A 619 1.42 -23.84 1.48
C LEU A 619 1.82 -25.20 2.10
N SER A 620 2.25 -25.22 3.36
CA SER A 620 2.45 -26.47 4.10
C SER A 620 1.13 -27.23 4.32
N THR A 621 1.21 -28.56 4.45
CA THR A 621 0.05 -29.45 4.58
C THR A 621 -0.95 -29.03 5.68
N PRO A 622 -0.54 -28.53 6.86
CA PRO A 622 -1.49 -28.01 7.86
C PRO A 622 -2.29 -26.80 7.37
N TRP A 623 -1.64 -25.84 6.68
CA TRP A 623 -2.35 -24.69 6.09
C TRP A 623 -3.22 -25.09 4.90
N GLN A 624 -2.83 -26.10 4.11
CA GLN A 624 -3.68 -26.63 3.04
C GLN A 624 -5.02 -27.19 3.57
N ARG A 625 -5.02 -27.87 4.73
CA ARG A 625 -6.23 -28.36 5.39
C ARG A 625 -7.13 -27.22 5.84
N ASP A 626 -6.57 -26.24 6.55
CA ASP A 626 -7.33 -25.08 7.03
C ASP A 626 -7.89 -24.25 5.84
N TYR A 627 -7.13 -24.11 4.73
CA TYR A 627 -7.60 -23.53 3.48
C TYR A 627 -8.75 -24.33 2.84
N GLN A 628 -8.64 -25.65 2.74
CA GLN A 628 -9.69 -26.52 2.21
C GLN A 628 -10.98 -26.38 3.03
N ASN A 629 -10.87 -26.35 4.37
CA ASN A 629 -12.00 -26.09 5.26
C ASN A 629 -12.59 -24.68 5.05
N ALA A 630 -11.75 -23.65 4.89
CA ALA A 630 -12.18 -22.28 4.63
C ALA A 630 -12.78 -22.07 3.22
N VAL A 631 -12.53 -22.97 2.26
CA VAL A 631 -13.20 -23.00 0.94
C VAL A 631 -14.50 -23.79 1.00
N ALA A 632 -14.50 -24.98 1.60
CA ALA A 632 -15.68 -25.84 1.73
C ALA A 632 -16.75 -25.22 2.67
N GLY A 633 -16.33 -24.51 3.72
CA GLY A 633 -17.19 -23.84 4.68
C GLY A 633 -17.82 -22.52 4.19
N LYS A 634 -17.85 -22.25 2.88
CA LYS A 634 -18.47 -21.04 2.30
C LYS A 634 -19.88 -21.29 1.76
N PRO A 635 -20.95 -21.05 2.55
CA PRO A 635 -22.15 -20.45 1.96
C PRO A 635 -21.80 -19.05 1.42
N ALA A 636 -22.59 -18.53 0.49
CA ALA A 636 -22.37 -17.18 -0.05
C ALA A 636 -22.43 -16.12 1.07
N MET A 637 -21.43 -15.23 1.11
CA MET A 637 -21.13 -14.23 2.16
C MET A 637 -22.30 -13.88 3.09
N ALA A 638 -22.34 -14.52 4.27
CA ALA A 638 -23.22 -14.12 5.36
C ALA A 638 -22.73 -12.78 5.95
N ARG A 639 -23.31 -11.66 5.49
CA ARG A 639 -23.11 -10.35 6.12
C ARG A 639 -23.64 -10.40 7.55
N VAL A 640 -22.76 -10.27 8.54
CA VAL A 640 -23.13 -10.41 9.95
C VAL A 640 -23.91 -9.16 10.40
N LEU A 641 -25.23 -9.34 10.41
CA LEU A 641 -26.26 -8.47 10.97
C LEU A 641 -26.51 -7.13 10.25
N ARG A 642 -27.78 -6.72 10.34
CA ARG A 642 -28.41 -5.46 9.93
C ARG A 642 -29.43 -5.11 11.01
#